data_AF-A0A3N4Z1L6-F1
#
_entry.id   AF-A0A3N4Z1L6-F1
#
_cell.length_a   1.000
_cell.length_b   1.000
_cell.length_c   1.000
_cell.angle_alpha   90.00
_cell.angle_beta   90.00
_cell.angle_gamma   90.00
#
_symmetry.space_group_name_H-M   'P 1'
#
loop_
_entity.id
_entity.type
_entity.pdbx_description
1 polymer ?
#
loop_
_entity_poly.entity_id
_entity_poly.type
_entity_poly.pdbx_seq_one_letter_code
_entity_poly.pdbx_strand_id
1 'polypeptide(L)'
;MKVVLAPDKFKGSLTAAEVAAHLAAGLRRGVPDLDVDILPVADGGEGTVEAALAAGFEPVAVDATGPLGEPVHARYARRGATAVVEMAAVTGLQMLDPDPTTARRASSRGLGEVVAHALDAGAREVVVGIGGSASTDGGAGMLAALGARLTGPGGELPDGGAALADVTGVDLSGLHPGLRTAALVLASDVDNPLLGPHGAAAVYGPQKGADPTAVAELDAALAAWVRALTRAGAHDAQDLAAAPSAGAAGGVGYALLLLGARRRAGIEVVLDLAGFAGRVHGADLVVTGEGRLDEQSLHGKAPVGVAAAAGDVPVVAVCGSSALDPARARAAGIAAVHALTDLEPDVATCIAQAGPLLERLGERIAAEHLGAGPTDASTPPATAPLDLVVRGRRVLTPQGWRAAEVGVRDGVIVEVADLGAGLDATETLELAEDEVLIPGLVDTHVHVNQPGRTEWEGFASATRAAAAGGVTTIVDMPLNSVPPTTDVAALDVKRAEAEGGVHVDVAFWGGAVPGSAADLAPLHDAGVMGFKCFLVDSGVEEFGHLDAAELERDLAELARLDALMVVHAEDPGVIGAAPEPHGPRYADFLASRPPAAEEAAIATLLGAAARTGARVHVLHLSDAAALPLITRARAEGVRVSVETCPHYLTLEAEDVPDGATAFKCCPPIRGAANQDALWQGLLDGAIDIVVTDHSPSTPDLKALDTGDFGEAWGGVASLQLGLAAVWTEARSRGVALEQVVRWMSTSPAALVGLDRKGAIAPGKDADLAVLAPEDSFDVDPARLHHRNPVTPYAGRRLTGVVRRTLLHGRTITDVPTGTLLRRGDA
;
A
#
# COMPACT_ATOMS: atom_id res chain seq x y z
N MET A 1 -8.28 -27.02 29.80
CA MET A 1 -8.18 -25.94 28.80
C MET A 1 -8.91 -26.38 27.55
N LYS A 2 -9.60 -25.47 26.88
CA LYS A 2 -10.38 -25.70 25.67
C LYS A 2 -9.81 -24.87 24.53
N VAL A 3 -9.50 -25.50 23.41
CA VAL A 3 -9.06 -24.83 22.17
C VAL A 3 -10.07 -25.09 21.06
N VAL A 4 -10.40 -24.04 20.30
CA VAL A 4 -11.19 -24.17 19.08
C VAL A 4 -10.26 -24.07 17.87
N LEU A 5 -10.24 -25.10 17.03
CA LEU A 5 -9.49 -25.11 15.78
C LEU A 5 -10.42 -24.75 14.62
N ALA A 6 -10.23 -23.56 14.05
CA ALA A 6 -10.97 -23.07 12.90
C ALA A 6 -10.07 -22.69 11.71
N PRO A 7 -9.28 -23.63 11.15
CA PRO A 7 -8.47 -23.36 9.95
C PRO A 7 -9.27 -23.55 8.65
N ASP A 8 -8.82 -22.86 7.60
CA ASP A 8 -9.13 -23.14 6.20
C ASP A 8 -8.06 -24.06 5.58
N LYS A 9 -8.30 -24.50 4.34
CA LYS A 9 -7.41 -25.36 3.56
C LYS A 9 -6.08 -24.68 3.24
N PHE A 10 -5.03 -25.49 3.16
CA PHE A 10 -3.74 -25.07 2.63
C PHE A 10 -3.71 -25.44 1.15
N LYS A 11 -4.03 -24.49 0.27
CA LYS A 11 -4.24 -24.71 -1.17
C LYS A 11 -3.06 -25.48 -1.79
N GLY A 12 -3.37 -26.59 -2.46
CA GLY A 12 -2.37 -27.47 -3.09
C GLY A 12 -1.62 -28.40 -2.12
N SER A 13 -2.01 -28.46 -0.85
CA SER A 13 -1.38 -29.29 0.18
C SER A 13 -2.38 -30.13 0.98
N LEU A 14 -3.16 -29.51 1.87
CA LEU A 14 -4.06 -30.19 2.81
C LEU A 14 -5.44 -29.55 2.83
N THR A 15 -6.47 -30.37 3.03
CA THR A 15 -7.84 -29.91 3.32
C THR A 15 -7.93 -29.26 4.71
N ALA A 16 -8.94 -28.42 4.94
CA ALA A 16 -9.15 -27.77 6.23
C ALA A 16 -9.29 -28.78 7.39
N ALA A 17 -9.93 -29.94 7.12
CA ALA A 17 -10.07 -31.02 8.09
C ALA A 17 -8.72 -31.68 8.44
N GLU A 18 -7.85 -31.89 7.45
CA GLU A 18 -6.50 -32.44 7.67
C GLU A 18 -5.61 -31.45 8.43
N VAL A 19 -5.67 -30.15 8.09
CA VAL A 19 -4.95 -29.09 8.83
C VAL A 19 -5.36 -29.10 10.31
N ALA A 20 -6.67 -29.12 10.58
CA ALA A 20 -7.19 -29.18 11.95
C ALA A 20 -6.76 -30.46 12.68
N ALA A 21 -6.76 -31.62 12.01
CA ALA A 21 -6.35 -32.89 12.61
C ALA A 21 -4.87 -32.90 13.01
N HIS A 22 -3.97 -32.39 12.15
CA HIS A 22 -2.54 -32.29 12.46
C HIS A 22 -2.25 -31.27 13.58
N LEU A 23 -2.90 -30.11 13.56
CA LEU A 23 -2.80 -29.13 14.65
C LEU A 23 -3.29 -29.71 15.98
N ALA A 24 -4.42 -30.41 15.99
CA ALA A 24 -4.94 -31.07 17.18
C ALA A 24 -3.96 -32.13 17.73
N ALA A 25 -3.30 -32.89 16.85
CA ALA A 25 -2.31 -33.88 17.24
C ALA A 25 -1.04 -33.23 17.82
N GLY A 26 -0.62 -32.08 17.32
CA GLY A 26 0.49 -31.28 17.86
C GLY A 26 0.17 -30.69 19.23
N LEU A 27 -0.98 -30.01 19.34
CA LEU A 27 -1.43 -29.40 20.59
C LEU A 27 -1.56 -30.42 21.73
N ARG A 28 -2.09 -31.62 21.44
CA ARG A 28 -2.20 -32.71 22.42
C ARG A 28 -0.86 -33.34 22.80
N ARG A 29 0.20 -33.19 21.99
CA ARG A 29 1.56 -33.57 22.43
C ARG A 29 2.09 -32.60 23.48
N GLY A 30 1.85 -31.31 23.31
CA GLY A 30 2.24 -30.28 24.29
C GLY A 30 1.40 -30.32 25.57
N VAL A 31 0.08 -30.52 25.45
CA VAL A 31 -0.87 -30.63 26.57
C VAL A 31 -1.77 -31.87 26.39
N PRO A 32 -1.45 -33.03 27.01
CA PRO A 32 -2.14 -34.30 26.77
C PRO A 32 -3.66 -34.32 27.01
N ASP A 33 -4.14 -33.59 28.02
CA ASP A 33 -5.56 -33.55 28.42
C ASP A 33 -6.33 -32.35 27.81
N LEU A 34 -5.84 -31.79 26.70
CA LEU A 34 -6.45 -30.63 26.05
C LEU A 34 -7.78 -30.99 25.39
N ASP A 35 -8.84 -30.26 25.74
CA ASP A 35 -10.11 -30.30 25.03
C ASP A 35 -9.97 -29.49 23.74
N VAL A 36 -10.19 -30.14 22.59
CA VAL A 36 -9.99 -29.53 21.26
C VAL A 36 -11.27 -29.72 20.45
N ASP A 37 -11.95 -28.61 20.19
CA ASP A 37 -13.12 -28.54 19.31
C ASP A 37 -12.67 -28.21 17.89
N ILE A 38 -12.94 -29.11 16.94
CA ILE A 38 -12.51 -28.97 15.54
C ILE A 38 -13.67 -28.43 14.72
N LEU A 39 -13.45 -27.29 14.09
CA LEU A 39 -14.43 -26.58 13.29
C LEU A 39 -13.78 -26.02 12.00
N PRO A 40 -13.51 -26.86 10.98
CA PRO A 40 -12.93 -26.40 9.73
C PRO A 40 -13.80 -25.31 9.08
N VAL A 41 -13.18 -24.27 8.54
CA VAL A 41 -13.87 -23.13 7.90
C VAL A 41 -13.48 -22.99 6.43
N ALA A 42 -14.10 -22.04 5.74
CA ALA A 42 -13.83 -21.66 4.35
C ALA A 42 -14.20 -20.18 4.14
N ASP A 43 -13.71 -19.58 3.05
CA ASP A 43 -13.95 -18.20 2.63
C ASP A 43 -15.18 -18.03 1.70
N GLY A 44 -16.19 -18.90 1.83
CA GLY A 44 -17.36 -18.89 0.93
C GLY A 44 -17.08 -19.44 -0.48
N GLY A 45 -15.88 -19.99 -0.73
CA GLY A 45 -15.54 -20.75 -1.92
C GLY A 45 -15.57 -22.26 -1.69
N GLU A 46 -14.59 -22.95 -2.28
CA GLU A 46 -14.35 -24.39 -2.11
C GLU A 46 -14.19 -24.76 -0.62
N GLY A 47 -14.94 -25.77 -0.16
CA GLY A 47 -14.94 -26.25 1.23
C GLY A 47 -16.11 -25.73 2.07
N THR A 48 -16.95 -24.84 1.54
CA THR A 48 -18.14 -24.30 2.22
C THR A 48 -19.15 -25.41 2.54
N VAL A 49 -19.39 -26.32 1.60
CA VAL A 49 -20.27 -27.48 1.83
C VAL A 49 -19.68 -28.40 2.90
N GLU A 50 -18.39 -28.68 2.86
CA GLU A 50 -17.72 -29.55 3.83
C GLU A 50 -17.74 -28.95 5.24
N ALA A 51 -17.55 -27.64 5.38
CA ALA A 51 -17.70 -26.93 6.66
C ALA A 51 -19.13 -27.05 7.22
N ALA A 52 -20.16 -26.93 6.36
CA ALA A 52 -21.55 -27.14 6.77
C ALA A 52 -21.82 -28.59 7.20
N LEU A 53 -21.28 -29.58 6.48
CA LEU A 53 -21.40 -31.00 6.86
C LEU A 53 -20.72 -31.29 8.19
N ALA A 54 -19.52 -30.74 8.43
CA ALA A 54 -18.83 -30.82 9.72
C ALA A 54 -19.65 -30.18 10.87
N ALA A 55 -20.48 -29.19 10.54
CA ALA A 55 -21.41 -28.54 11.47
C ALA A 55 -22.75 -29.31 11.68
N GLY A 56 -22.87 -30.51 11.12
CA GLY A 56 -24.04 -31.39 11.29
C GLY A 56 -25.17 -31.14 10.30
N PHE A 57 -24.88 -30.55 9.13
CA PHE A 57 -25.81 -30.60 8.00
C PHE A 57 -25.77 -32.00 7.36
N GLU A 58 -26.87 -32.38 6.70
CA GLU A 58 -26.96 -33.65 5.97
C GLU A 58 -26.55 -33.46 4.50
N PRO A 59 -25.76 -34.38 3.92
CA PRO A 59 -25.41 -34.31 2.52
C PRO A 59 -26.58 -34.76 1.65
N VAL A 60 -26.85 -34.02 0.58
CA VAL A 60 -27.85 -34.37 -0.43
C VAL A 60 -27.15 -34.50 -1.78
N ALA A 61 -27.15 -35.71 -2.34
CA ALA A 61 -26.59 -35.98 -3.66
C ALA A 61 -27.50 -35.42 -4.76
N VAL A 62 -26.89 -34.92 -5.83
CA VAL A 62 -27.58 -34.35 -6.98
C VAL A 62 -26.74 -34.54 -8.24
N ASP A 63 -27.40 -34.95 -9.32
CA ASP A 63 -26.79 -34.99 -10.64
C ASP A 63 -27.01 -33.63 -11.30
N ALA A 64 -25.94 -33.03 -11.81
CA ALA A 64 -25.97 -31.71 -12.42
C ALA A 64 -25.09 -31.66 -13.68
N THR A 65 -25.24 -30.60 -14.46
CA THR A 65 -24.50 -30.33 -15.68
C THR A 65 -23.20 -29.60 -15.37
N GLY A 66 -22.07 -30.22 -15.68
CA GLY A 66 -20.74 -29.66 -15.56
C GLY A 66 -20.49 -28.47 -16.49
N PRO A 67 -19.36 -27.77 -16.32
CA PRO A 67 -19.10 -26.51 -17.01
C PRO A 67 -19.15 -26.60 -18.54
N LEU A 68 -18.85 -27.75 -19.16
CA LEU A 68 -18.89 -27.94 -20.62
C LEU A 68 -20.04 -28.86 -21.11
N GLY A 69 -21.01 -29.16 -20.23
CA GLY A 69 -22.22 -29.92 -20.55
C GLY A 69 -22.19 -31.40 -20.15
N GLU A 70 -21.07 -31.90 -19.63
CA GLU A 70 -20.93 -33.27 -19.14
C GLU A 70 -21.69 -33.48 -17.81
N PRO A 71 -22.23 -34.69 -17.52
CA PRO A 71 -22.83 -34.96 -16.23
C PRO A 71 -21.81 -34.96 -15.09
N VAL A 72 -22.17 -34.35 -13.96
CA VAL A 72 -21.37 -34.26 -12.74
C VAL A 72 -22.20 -34.72 -11.55
N HIS A 73 -21.62 -35.60 -10.74
CA HIS A 73 -22.20 -36.01 -9.45
C HIS A 73 -21.74 -35.04 -8.37
N ALA A 74 -22.65 -34.20 -7.90
CA ALA A 74 -22.37 -33.21 -6.86
C ALA A 74 -23.16 -33.52 -5.58
N ARG A 75 -22.85 -32.75 -4.52
CA ARG A 75 -23.63 -32.73 -3.30
C ARG A 75 -23.76 -31.31 -2.77
N TYR A 76 -24.85 -31.04 -2.08
CA TYR A 76 -25.03 -29.83 -1.27
C TYR A 76 -25.39 -30.24 0.16
N ALA A 77 -25.22 -29.33 1.11
CA ALA A 77 -25.52 -29.58 2.52
C ALA A 77 -26.89 -29.00 2.89
N ARG A 78 -27.68 -29.70 3.69
CA ARG A 78 -29.02 -29.25 4.12
C ARG A 78 -29.27 -29.48 5.60
N ARG A 79 -29.86 -28.48 6.27
CA ARG A 79 -30.36 -28.60 7.66
C ARG A 79 -31.70 -27.88 7.78
N GLY A 80 -32.77 -28.65 7.97
CA GLY A 80 -34.12 -28.09 8.00
C GLY A 80 -34.47 -27.40 6.67
N ALA A 81 -34.71 -26.09 6.71
CA ALA A 81 -35.05 -25.28 5.54
C ALA A 81 -33.86 -24.52 4.92
N THR A 82 -32.65 -24.68 5.45
CA THR A 82 -31.43 -24.04 4.90
C THR A 82 -30.66 -25.04 4.06
N ALA A 83 -30.31 -24.65 2.83
CA ALA A 83 -29.40 -25.37 1.94
C ALA A 83 -28.14 -24.55 1.69
N VAL A 84 -26.99 -25.22 1.65
CA VAL A 84 -25.68 -24.64 1.36
C VAL A 84 -25.15 -25.31 0.10
N VAL A 85 -24.99 -24.50 -0.95
CA VAL A 85 -24.57 -24.91 -2.28
C VAL A 85 -23.23 -24.27 -2.59
N GLU A 86 -22.35 -25.02 -3.25
CA GLU A 86 -21.02 -24.56 -3.65
C GLU A 86 -20.86 -24.71 -5.16
N MET A 87 -20.48 -23.63 -5.83
CA MET A 87 -20.28 -23.61 -7.28
C MET A 87 -19.08 -24.47 -7.69
N ALA A 88 -17.99 -24.47 -6.92
CA ALA A 88 -16.79 -25.25 -7.24
C ALA A 88 -17.05 -26.75 -7.38
N ALA A 89 -18.05 -27.29 -6.68
CA ALA A 89 -18.43 -28.70 -6.74
C ALA A 89 -19.12 -29.11 -8.07
N VAL A 90 -19.55 -28.13 -8.88
CA VAL A 90 -20.34 -28.36 -10.11
C VAL A 90 -19.74 -27.68 -11.33
N THR A 91 -19.27 -26.45 -11.16
CA THR A 91 -18.70 -25.56 -12.18
C THR A 91 -17.35 -25.03 -11.69
N GLY A 92 -16.53 -25.91 -11.13
CA GLY A 92 -15.22 -25.56 -10.58
C GLY A 92 -14.13 -25.45 -11.63
N LEU A 93 -13.17 -24.54 -11.40
CA LEU A 93 -12.01 -24.34 -12.26
C LEU A 93 -11.16 -25.62 -12.38
N GLN A 94 -11.06 -26.40 -11.30
CA GLN A 94 -10.32 -27.66 -11.23
C GLN A 94 -10.92 -28.79 -12.09
N MET A 95 -12.11 -28.58 -12.66
CA MET A 95 -12.79 -29.56 -13.51
C MET A 95 -12.36 -29.46 -14.97
N LEU A 96 -11.62 -28.41 -15.33
CA LEU A 96 -11.23 -28.10 -16.71
C LEU A 96 -9.73 -27.87 -16.82
N ASP A 97 -9.20 -28.18 -18.01
CA ASP A 97 -7.94 -27.61 -18.47
C ASP A 97 -8.23 -26.22 -19.08
N PRO A 98 -7.72 -25.12 -18.49
CA PRO A 98 -8.06 -23.77 -18.93
C PRO A 98 -7.41 -23.42 -20.28
N ASP A 99 -8.24 -23.04 -21.27
CA ASP A 99 -7.81 -22.53 -22.56
C ASP A 99 -8.84 -21.53 -23.13
N PRO A 100 -8.53 -20.80 -24.21
CA PRO A 100 -9.46 -19.79 -24.74
C PRO A 100 -10.79 -20.37 -25.24
N THR A 101 -10.86 -21.65 -25.58
CA THR A 101 -12.10 -22.34 -25.98
C THR A 101 -12.95 -22.69 -24.76
N THR A 102 -12.34 -23.23 -23.71
CA THR A 102 -13.05 -23.57 -22.46
C THR A 102 -13.55 -22.30 -21.77
N ALA A 103 -12.75 -21.23 -21.74
CA ALA A 103 -13.15 -19.91 -21.21
C ALA A 103 -14.42 -19.34 -21.87
N ARG A 104 -14.58 -19.54 -23.19
CA ARG A 104 -15.73 -19.05 -23.96
C ARG A 104 -17.00 -19.88 -23.75
N ARG A 105 -16.83 -21.18 -23.49
CA ARG A 105 -17.92 -22.18 -23.49
C ARG A 105 -18.41 -22.58 -22.11
N ALA A 106 -17.59 -22.39 -21.06
CA ALA A 106 -17.94 -22.79 -19.72
C ALA A 106 -19.23 -22.10 -19.23
N SER A 107 -20.12 -22.87 -18.60
CA SER A 107 -21.48 -22.46 -18.21
C SER A 107 -21.76 -22.67 -16.74
N SER A 108 -22.53 -21.77 -16.14
CA SER A 108 -23.02 -21.86 -14.76
C SER A 108 -24.28 -22.72 -14.59
N ARG A 109 -24.72 -23.44 -15.64
CA ARG A 109 -25.97 -24.21 -15.65
C ARG A 109 -26.13 -25.18 -14.48
N GLY A 110 -25.12 -26.00 -14.20
CA GLY A 110 -25.20 -26.98 -13.12
C GLY A 110 -25.47 -26.36 -11.75
N LEU A 111 -24.93 -25.16 -11.48
CA LEU A 111 -25.24 -24.44 -10.24
C LEU A 111 -26.75 -24.16 -10.13
N GLY A 112 -27.37 -23.71 -11.22
CA GLY A 112 -28.81 -23.45 -11.24
C GLY A 112 -29.66 -24.71 -11.03
N GLU A 113 -29.21 -25.86 -11.54
CA GLU A 113 -29.85 -27.16 -11.32
C GLU A 113 -29.78 -27.59 -9.86
N VAL A 114 -28.63 -27.40 -9.20
CA VAL A 114 -28.49 -27.68 -7.77
C VAL A 114 -29.35 -26.75 -6.92
N VAL A 115 -29.41 -25.45 -7.25
CA VAL A 115 -30.28 -24.49 -6.57
C VAL A 115 -31.75 -24.86 -6.75
N ALA A 116 -32.19 -25.20 -7.97
CA ALA A 116 -33.54 -25.67 -8.24
C ALA A 116 -33.89 -26.91 -7.41
N HIS A 117 -32.99 -27.90 -7.40
CA HIS A 117 -33.16 -29.11 -6.62
C HIS A 117 -33.25 -28.83 -5.11
N ALA A 118 -32.47 -27.90 -4.57
CA ALA A 118 -32.56 -27.47 -3.17
C ALA A 118 -33.92 -26.81 -2.85
N LEU A 119 -34.43 -25.96 -3.75
CA LEU A 119 -35.74 -25.32 -3.61
C LEU A 119 -36.88 -26.36 -3.67
N ASP A 120 -36.80 -27.32 -4.58
CA ASP A 120 -37.75 -28.45 -4.67
C ASP A 120 -37.73 -29.33 -3.42
N ALA A 121 -36.55 -29.50 -2.83
CA ALA A 121 -36.38 -30.15 -1.51
C ALA A 121 -36.88 -29.28 -0.34
N GLY A 122 -37.54 -28.15 -0.60
CA GLY A 122 -38.19 -27.29 0.38
C GLY A 122 -37.25 -26.34 1.11
N ALA A 123 -36.07 -26.06 0.57
CA ALA A 123 -35.21 -25.00 1.10
C ALA A 123 -35.91 -23.64 0.99
N ARG A 124 -35.88 -22.87 2.08
CA ARG A 124 -36.37 -21.48 2.17
C ARG A 124 -35.23 -20.48 2.35
N GLU A 125 -34.03 -20.96 2.60
CA GLU A 125 -32.80 -20.19 2.55
C GLU A 125 -31.78 -21.01 1.75
N VAL A 126 -31.19 -20.41 0.73
CA VAL A 126 -30.13 -21.03 -0.07
C VAL A 126 -28.91 -20.14 -0.01
N VAL A 127 -27.89 -20.64 0.67
CA VAL A 127 -26.55 -20.05 0.70
C VAL A 127 -25.78 -20.57 -0.50
N VAL A 128 -25.23 -19.65 -1.30
CA VAL A 128 -24.47 -19.99 -2.50
C VAL A 128 -23.04 -19.47 -2.34
N GLY A 129 -22.10 -20.40 -2.15
CA GLY A 129 -20.67 -20.13 -2.23
C GLY A 129 -20.19 -20.18 -3.67
N ILE A 130 -19.63 -19.07 -4.17
CA ILE A 130 -19.34 -18.90 -5.60
C ILE A 130 -17.84 -18.88 -5.94
N GLY A 131 -16.95 -19.13 -4.96
CA GLY A 131 -15.51 -19.21 -5.21
C GLY A 131 -15.12 -20.36 -6.16
N GLY A 132 -13.96 -20.22 -6.83
CA GLY A 132 -13.36 -21.29 -7.64
C GLY A 132 -14.07 -21.60 -8.97
N SER A 133 -14.80 -20.66 -9.56
CA SER A 133 -15.61 -20.87 -10.77
C SER A 133 -14.82 -21.08 -12.08
N ALA A 134 -15.33 -21.92 -12.97
CA ALA A 134 -14.83 -22.09 -14.34
C ALA A 134 -15.49 -21.18 -15.39
N SER A 135 -16.71 -20.69 -15.18
CA SER A 135 -17.49 -19.97 -16.21
C SER A 135 -17.35 -18.45 -16.16
N THR A 136 -17.53 -17.77 -17.29
CA THR A 136 -17.70 -16.30 -17.41
C THR A 136 -18.92 -16.02 -18.27
N ASP A 137 -20.09 -16.47 -17.82
CA ASP A 137 -21.36 -16.46 -18.54
C ASP A 137 -22.41 -15.53 -17.94
N GLY A 138 -22.03 -14.61 -17.04
CA GLY A 138 -22.98 -13.65 -16.47
C GLY A 138 -24.08 -14.29 -15.63
N GLY A 139 -23.90 -15.55 -15.22
CA GLY A 139 -24.92 -16.38 -14.57
C GLY A 139 -26.07 -16.80 -15.49
N ALA A 140 -25.93 -16.65 -16.81
CA ALA A 140 -26.98 -16.97 -17.77
C ALA A 140 -27.36 -18.47 -17.75
N GLY A 141 -26.37 -19.36 -17.64
CA GLY A 141 -26.62 -20.80 -17.50
C GLY A 141 -27.45 -21.11 -16.24
N MET A 142 -27.07 -20.52 -15.10
CA MET A 142 -27.79 -20.66 -13.84
C MET A 142 -29.25 -20.20 -13.95
N LEU A 143 -29.49 -19.02 -14.55
CA LEU A 143 -30.87 -18.52 -14.74
C LEU A 143 -31.67 -19.42 -15.68
N ALA A 144 -31.06 -19.96 -16.73
CA ALA A 144 -31.71 -20.88 -17.65
C ALA A 144 -32.14 -22.19 -16.97
N ALA A 145 -31.26 -22.77 -16.12
CA ALA A 145 -31.61 -23.92 -15.30
C ALA A 145 -32.73 -23.64 -14.28
N LEU A 146 -32.79 -22.41 -13.78
CA LEU A 146 -33.87 -21.94 -12.90
C LEU A 146 -35.17 -21.61 -13.66
N GLY A 147 -35.22 -21.78 -14.98
CA GLY A 147 -36.45 -21.65 -15.78
C GLY A 147 -36.56 -20.38 -16.63
N ALA A 148 -35.52 -19.54 -16.69
CA ALA A 148 -35.46 -18.46 -17.67
C ALA A 148 -35.29 -19.02 -19.09
N ARG A 149 -35.91 -18.36 -20.08
CA ARG A 149 -35.70 -18.67 -21.51
C ARG A 149 -34.83 -17.61 -22.15
N LEU A 150 -33.74 -18.05 -22.78
CA LEU A 150 -32.78 -17.21 -23.49
C LEU A 150 -32.86 -17.53 -24.97
N THR A 151 -33.04 -16.53 -25.82
CA THR A 151 -33.14 -16.72 -27.27
C THR A 151 -32.12 -15.88 -28.03
N GLY A 152 -31.56 -16.44 -29.10
CA GLY A 152 -30.75 -15.74 -30.10
C GLY A 152 -31.40 -15.81 -31.50
N PRO A 153 -30.66 -15.44 -32.57
CA PRO A 153 -31.20 -15.44 -33.94
C PRO A 153 -31.71 -16.81 -34.42
N GLY A 154 -31.14 -17.90 -33.90
CA GLY A 154 -31.44 -19.28 -34.29
C GLY A 154 -32.45 -20.03 -33.42
N GLY A 155 -33.05 -19.39 -32.41
CA GLY A 155 -33.91 -20.05 -31.43
C GLY A 155 -33.34 -19.98 -30.00
N GLU A 156 -33.38 -21.08 -29.25
CA GLU A 156 -32.80 -21.13 -27.90
C GLU A 156 -31.28 -20.88 -27.95
N LEU A 157 -30.81 -20.04 -27.04
CA LEU A 157 -29.41 -19.68 -26.94
C LEU A 157 -28.61 -20.83 -26.33
N PRO A 158 -27.47 -21.24 -26.92
CA PRO A 158 -26.60 -22.23 -26.28
C PRO A 158 -25.92 -21.64 -25.04
N ASP A 159 -25.43 -22.55 -24.20
CA ASP A 159 -24.65 -22.22 -23.01
C ASP A 159 -23.28 -21.61 -23.31
N GLY A 160 -22.76 -20.84 -22.35
CA GLY A 160 -21.42 -20.26 -22.37
C GLY A 160 -21.40 -18.74 -22.57
N GLY A 161 -20.35 -18.09 -22.07
CA GLY A 161 -20.24 -16.63 -22.10
C GLY A 161 -20.18 -16.03 -23.50
N ALA A 162 -19.51 -16.69 -24.44
CA ALA A 162 -19.42 -16.19 -25.82
C ALA A 162 -20.78 -16.17 -26.53
N ALA A 163 -21.69 -17.08 -26.18
CA ALA A 163 -23.02 -17.13 -26.77
C ALA A 163 -23.86 -15.89 -26.44
N LEU A 164 -23.55 -15.17 -25.36
CA LEU A 164 -24.26 -13.95 -24.97
C LEU A 164 -24.09 -12.80 -25.96
N ALA A 165 -23.11 -12.86 -26.86
CA ALA A 165 -22.99 -11.90 -27.96
C ALA A 165 -24.23 -11.92 -28.88
N ASP A 166 -24.87 -13.08 -29.01
CA ASP A 166 -26.02 -13.32 -29.89
C ASP A 166 -27.38 -13.26 -29.15
N VAL A 167 -27.43 -12.83 -27.88
CA VAL A 167 -28.70 -12.77 -27.15
C VAL A 167 -29.64 -11.71 -27.73
N THR A 168 -30.84 -12.12 -28.12
CA THR A 168 -31.89 -11.23 -28.68
C THR A 168 -33.09 -11.07 -27.76
N GLY A 169 -33.37 -12.07 -26.91
CA GLY A 169 -34.53 -12.07 -26.02
C GLY A 169 -34.29 -12.86 -24.74
N VAL A 170 -34.92 -12.39 -23.66
CA VAL A 170 -34.90 -13.03 -22.33
C VAL A 170 -36.31 -13.02 -21.76
N ASP A 171 -36.77 -14.15 -21.27
CA ASP A 171 -38.03 -14.30 -20.54
C ASP A 171 -37.76 -14.91 -19.16
N LEU A 172 -38.02 -14.12 -18.12
CA LEU A 172 -37.84 -14.50 -16.71
C LEU A 172 -39.14 -14.99 -16.05
N SER A 173 -40.27 -15.00 -16.75
CA SER A 173 -41.57 -15.38 -16.18
C SER A 173 -41.65 -16.85 -15.74
N GLY A 174 -40.79 -17.70 -16.33
CA GLY A 174 -40.66 -19.11 -16.02
C GLY A 174 -39.73 -19.44 -14.84
N LEU A 175 -39.16 -18.43 -14.18
CA LEU A 175 -38.26 -18.65 -13.04
C LEU A 175 -38.90 -19.48 -11.93
N HIS A 176 -38.09 -20.32 -11.31
CA HIS A 176 -38.49 -21.33 -10.33
C HIS A 176 -39.37 -20.71 -9.24
N PRO A 177 -40.57 -21.25 -8.96
CA PRO A 177 -41.55 -20.62 -8.08
C PRO A 177 -41.04 -20.43 -6.64
N GLY A 178 -40.12 -21.28 -6.19
CA GLY A 178 -39.49 -21.18 -4.87
C GLY A 178 -38.67 -19.90 -4.66
N LEU A 179 -38.15 -19.28 -5.73
CA LEU A 179 -37.36 -18.04 -5.66
C LEU A 179 -38.17 -16.86 -5.11
N ARG A 180 -39.50 -16.88 -5.24
CA ARG A 180 -40.37 -15.82 -4.71
C ARG A 180 -40.42 -15.78 -3.18
N THR A 181 -40.10 -16.89 -2.53
CA THR A 181 -40.25 -17.05 -1.08
C THR A 181 -38.95 -17.42 -0.38
N ALA A 182 -37.97 -17.92 -1.10
CA ALA A 182 -36.68 -18.29 -0.55
C ALA A 182 -35.78 -17.05 -0.41
N ALA A 183 -35.03 -16.97 0.68
CA ALA A 183 -33.93 -16.05 0.82
C ALA A 183 -32.68 -16.62 0.12
N LEU A 184 -32.09 -15.86 -0.78
CA LEU A 184 -30.79 -16.20 -1.38
C LEU A 184 -29.70 -15.42 -0.65
N VAL A 185 -28.63 -16.12 -0.28
CA VAL A 185 -27.44 -15.52 0.31
C VAL A 185 -26.27 -15.78 -0.62
N LEU A 186 -25.68 -14.68 -1.11
CA LEU A 186 -24.46 -14.69 -1.91
C LEU A 186 -23.27 -14.58 -0.95
N ALA A 187 -22.51 -15.67 -0.79
CA ALA A 187 -21.28 -15.69 -0.02
C ALA A 187 -20.11 -15.30 -0.95
N SER A 188 -19.62 -14.06 -0.82
CA SER A 188 -18.57 -13.53 -1.70
C SER A 188 -17.78 -12.37 -1.08
N ASP A 189 -16.46 -12.48 -1.17
CA ASP A 189 -15.49 -11.51 -0.61
C ASP A 189 -14.85 -10.60 -1.68
N VAL A 190 -15.41 -10.55 -2.90
CA VAL A 190 -14.86 -9.72 -3.99
C VAL A 190 -15.81 -8.58 -4.36
N ASP A 191 -15.25 -7.41 -4.70
CA ASP A 191 -16.01 -6.20 -5.01
C ASP A 191 -16.06 -5.86 -6.51
N ASN A 192 -15.44 -6.69 -7.36
CA ASN A 192 -15.36 -6.45 -8.81
C ASN A 192 -16.74 -6.27 -9.47
N PRO A 193 -16.93 -5.24 -10.33
CA PRO A 193 -18.13 -5.09 -11.13
C PRO A 193 -18.21 -6.17 -12.22
N LEU A 194 -19.35 -6.26 -12.93
CA LEU A 194 -19.51 -7.24 -14.00
C LEU A 194 -18.66 -6.92 -15.24
N LEU A 195 -18.55 -5.64 -15.60
CA LEU A 195 -18.02 -5.16 -16.88
C LEU A 195 -16.77 -4.29 -16.71
N GLY A 196 -16.01 -4.15 -17.80
CA GLY A 196 -14.93 -3.18 -17.91
C GLY A 196 -13.56 -3.70 -17.43
N PRO A 197 -12.56 -2.80 -17.25
CA PRO A 197 -11.18 -3.21 -16.95
C PRO A 197 -11.03 -3.91 -15.60
N HIS A 198 -11.93 -3.66 -14.66
CA HIS A 198 -12.01 -4.35 -13.36
C HIS A 198 -13.13 -5.41 -13.32
N GLY A 199 -13.73 -5.69 -14.48
CA GLY A 199 -14.89 -6.56 -14.66
C GLY A 199 -14.56 -8.06 -14.61
N ALA A 200 -15.61 -8.89 -14.68
CA ALA A 200 -15.51 -10.34 -14.56
C ALA A 200 -14.55 -10.96 -15.59
N ALA A 201 -14.65 -10.53 -16.85
CA ALA A 201 -13.82 -11.05 -17.93
C ALA A 201 -12.36 -10.59 -17.81
N ALA A 202 -12.13 -9.31 -17.52
CA ALA A 202 -10.78 -8.74 -17.44
C ALA A 202 -9.98 -9.32 -16.26
N VAL A 203 -10.60 -9.44 -15.09
CA VAL A 203 -9.90 -9.85 -13.86
C VAL A 203 -9.82 -11.37 -13.73
N TYR A 204 -10.92 -12.08 -14.01
CA TYR A 204 -11.00 -13.53 -13.76
C TYR A 204 -10.98 -14.39 -15.02
N GLY A 205 -11.11 -13.80 -16.22
CA GLY A 205 -11.00 -14.53 -17.48
C GLY A 205 -9.64 -15.20 -17.68
N PRO A 206 -8.49 -14.52 -17.43
CA PRO A 206 -7.18 -15.09 -17.69
C PRO A 206 -6.90 -16.41 -16.96
N GLN A 207 -7.26 -16.51 -15.68
CA GLN A 207 -7.11 -17.76 -14.92
C GLN A 207 -8.03 -18.91 -15.41
N LYS A 208 -9.08 -18.58 -16.17
CA LYS A 208 -10.00 -19.54 -16.82
C LYS A 208 -9.55 -19.87 -18.25
N GLY A 209 -8.40 -19.37 -18.69
CA GLY A 209 -7.82 -19.62 -20.01
C GLY A 209 -8.13 -18.55 -21.05
N ALA A 210 -8.80 -17.45 -20.70
CA ALA A 210 -9.09 -16.38 -21.65
C ALA A 210 -7.81 -15.63 -22.04
N ASP A 211 -7.46 -15.67 -23.33
CA ASP A 211 -6.47 -14.76 -23.91
C ASP A 211 -7.04 -13.33 -24.05
N PRO A 212 -6.23 -12.31 -24.37
CA PRO A 212 -6.74 -10.93 -24.48
C PRO A 212 -7.92 -10.77 -25.45
N THR A 213 -7.99 -11.59 -26.50
CA THR A 213 -9.11 -11.61 -27.45
C THR A 213 -10.37 -12.17 -26.80
N ALA A 214 -10.27 -13.30 -26.12
CA ALA A 214 -11.37 -13.92 -25.39
C ALA A 214 -11.87 -13.01 -24.26
N VAL A 215 -10.98 -12.29 -23.57
CA VAL A 215 -11.36 -11.29 -22.57
C VAL A 215 -12.25 -10.19 -23.17
N ALA A 216 -11.82 -9.59 -24.28
CA ALA A 216 -12.58 -8.54 -24.96
C ALA A 216 -13.93 -9.04 -25.49
N GLU A 217 -13.97 -10.25 -26.06
CA GLU A 217 -15.20 -10.88 -26.53
C GLU A 217 -16.18 -11.16 -25.39
N LEU A 218 -15.69 -11.73 -24.27
CA LEU A 218 -16.51 -12.04 -23.11
C LEU A 218 -17.06 -10.77 -22.45
N ASP A 219 -16.26 -9.72 -22.31
CA ASP A 219 -16.73 -8.45 -21.74
C ASP A 219 -17.83 -7.81 -22.61
N ALA A 220 -17.65 -7.82 -23.94
CA ALA A 220 -18.65 -7.33 -24.87
C ALA A 220 -19.95 -8.18 -24.83
N ALA A 221 -19.81 -9.50 -24.69
CA ALA A 221 -20.93 -10.43 -24.56
C ALA A 221 -21.69 -10.23 -23.24
N LEU A 222 -20.98 -10.01 -22.11
CA LEU A 222 -21.59 -9.63 -20.83
C LEU A 222 -22.31 -8.28 -20.93
N ALA A 223 -21.77 -7.31 -21.66
CA ALA A 223 -22.45 -6.03 -21.87
C ALA A 223 -23.73 -6.20 -22.71
N ALA A 224 -23.73 -7.11 -23.71
CA ALA A 224 -24.93 -7.47 -24.46
C ALA A 224 -25.97 -8.16 -23.56
N TRP A 225 -25.51 -9.01 -22.65
CA TRP A 225 -26.32 -9.69 -21.66
C TRP A 225 -27.07 -8.72 -20.74
N VAL A 226 -26.36 -7.74 -20.15
CA VAL A 226 -26.97 -6.68 -19.33
C VAL A 226 -28.06 -5.95 -20.11
N ARG A 227 -27.77 -5.52 -21.34
CA ARG A 227 -28.76 -4.83 -22.20
C ARG A 227 -29.99 -5.68 -22.49
N ALA A 228 -29.83 -6.99 -22.67
CA ALA A 228 -30.93 -7.90 -22.92
C ALA A 228 -31.84 -8.08 -21.69
N LEU A 229 -31.25 -8.20 -20.51
CA LEU A 229 -31.99 -8.24 -19.24
C LEU A 229 -32.75 -6.93 -18.97
N THR A 230 -32.12 -5.79 -19.20
CA THR A 230 -32.80 -4.48 -19.07
C THR A 230 -34.02 -4.39 -19.99
N ARG A 231 -33.90 -4.85 -21.25
CA ARG A 231 -35.04 -4.89 -22.20
C ARG A 231 -36.14 -5.87 -21.78
N ALA A 232 -35.79 -6.94 -21.08
CA ALA A 232 -36.74 -7.93 -20.57
C ALA A 232 -37.48 -7.48 -19.30
N GLY A 233 -37.24 -6.26 -18.82
CA GLY A 233 -37.94 -5.68 -17.67
C GLY A 233 -37.22 -5.85 -16.33
N ALA A 234 -35.97 -6.31 -16.33
CA ALA A 234 -35.12 -6.26 -15.15
C ALA A 234 -34.51 -4.85 -15.02
N HIS A 235 -35.28 -3.91 -14.48
CA HIS A 235 -34.96 -2.48 -14.51
C HIS A 235 -33.65 -2.12 -13.78
N ASP A 236 -33.27 -2.88 -12.75
CA ASP A 236 -32.04 -2.65 -11.97
C ASP A 236 -30.81 -3.35 -12.59
N ALA A 237 -30.96 -4.05 -13.72
CA ALA A 237 -29.88 -4.83 -14.37
C ALA A 237 -28.64 -3.97 -14.67
N GLN A 238 -28.82 -2.73 -15.10
CA GLN A 238 -27.69 -1.84 -15.39
C GLN A 238 -26.94 -1.43 -14.12
N ASP A 239 -27.66 -1.08 -13.06
CA ASP A 239 -27.07 -0.64 -11.80
C ASP A 239 -26.40 -1.81 -11.07
N LEU A 240 -27.04 -2.98 -11.09
CA LEU A 240 -26.48 -4.20 -10.52
C LEU A 240 -25.22 -4.68 -11.24
N ALA A 241 -25.03 -4.35 -12.52
CA ALA A 241 -23.79 -4.68 -13.21
C ALA A 241 -22.56 -3.92 -12.64
N ALA A 242 -22.78 -2.78 -11.98
CA ALA A 242 -21.75 -2.02 -11.27
C ALA A 242 -21.69 -2.33 -9.77
N ALA A 243 -22.60 -3.16 -9.24
CA ALA A 243 -22.65 -3.46 -7.83
C ALA A 243 -21.45 -4.32 -7.37
N PRO A 244 -21.04 -4.20 -6.10
CA PRO A 244 -20.05 -5.09 -5.52
C PRO A 244 -20.44 -6.57 -5.67
N SER A 245 -19.45 -7.42 -5.97
CA SER A 245 -19.61 -8.85 -6.29
C SER A 245 -20.36 -9.17 -7.58
N ALA A 246 -20.76 -8.17 -8.39
CA ALA A 246 -21.43 -8.44 -9.66
C ALA A 246 -20.54 -9.27 -10.61
N GLY A 247 -19.24 -9.00 -10.67
CA GLY A 247 -18.28 -9.75 -11.48
C GLY A 247 -17.80 -11.05 -10.86
N ALA A 248 -18.19 -11.33 -9.61
CA ALA A 248 -17.77 -12.53 -8.91
C ALA A 248 -18.21 -13.78 -9.68
N ALA A 249 -17.33 -14.77 -9.71
CA ALA A 249 -17.56 -16.05 -10.37
C ALA A 249 -18.00 -15.92 -11.84
N GLY A 250 -17.40 -14.97 -12.57
CA GLY A 250 -17.71 -14.77 -13.99
C GLY A 250 -19.09 -14.16 -14.26
N GLY A 251 -19.67 -13.50 -13.25
CA GLY A 251 -20.97 -12.85 -13.34
C GLY A 251 -22.14 -13.65 -12.74
N VAL A 252 -21.88 -14.79 -12.11
CA VAL A 252 -22.90 -15.49 -11.30
C VAL A 252 -23.35 -14.63 -10.12
N GLY A 253 -22.43 -13.86 -9.52
CA GLY A 253 -22.76 -12.89 -8.47
C GLY A 253 -23.80 -11.88 -8.95
N TYR A 254 -23.62 -11.32 -10.15
CA TYR A 254 -24.61 -10.45 -10.79
C TYR A 254 -25.98 -11.11 -10.96
N ALA A 255 -26.04 -12.36 -11.44
CA ALA A 255 -27.30 -13.07 -11.59
C ALA A 255 -27.98 -13.36 -10.24
N LEU A 256 -27.23 -13.66 -9.18
CA LEU A 256 -27.78 -13.83 -7.82
C LEU A 256 -28.33 -12.50 -7.28
N LEU A 257 -27.60 -11.39 -7.46
CA LEU A 257 -28.08 -10.05 -7.09
C LEU A 257 -29.36 -9.68 -7.84
N LEU A 258 -29.45 -10.03 -9.13
CA LEU A 258 -30.65 -9.84 -9.94
C LEU A 258 -31.87 -10.62 -9.39
N LEU A 259 -31.63 -11.79 -8.81
CA LEU A 259 -32.63 -12.59 -8.11
C LEU A 259 -32.93 -12.08 -6.69
N GLY A 260 -32.33 -10.97 -6.26
CA GLY A 260 -32.53 -10.38 -4.94
C GLY A 260 -31.70 -11.02 -3.82
N ALA A 261 -30.60 -11.71 -4.15
CA ALA A 261 -29.72 -12.28 -3.15
C ALA A 261 -29.07 -11.20 -2.27
N ARG A 262 -28.96 -11.49 -0.98
CA ARG A 262 -28.22 -10.65 -0.04
C ARG A 262 -26.76 -11.07 -0.06
N ARG A 263 -25.87 -10.13 -0.39
CA ARG A 263 -24.43 -10.33 -0.27
C ARG A 263 -24.04 -10.38 1.21
N ARG A 264 -23.20 -11.36 1.56
CA ARG A 264 -22.51 -11.47 2.84
C ARG A 264 -21.07 -11.93 2.61
N ALA A 265 -20.17 -11.56 3.52
CA ALA A 265 -18.80 -12.08 3.51
C ALA A 265 -18.82 -13.61 3.67
N GLY A 266 -18.00 -14.31 2.91
CA GLY A 266 -17.98 -15.76 2.83
C GLY A 266 -17.65 -16.41 4.17
N ILE A 267 -16.62 -15.90 4.85
CA ILE A 267 -16.24 -16.39 6.17
C ILE A 267 -17.33 -16.22 7.23
N GLU A 268 -18.01 -15.08 7.27
CA GLU A 268 -19.10 -14.85 8.24
C GLU A 268 -20.21 -15.88 8.09
N VAL A 269 -20.59 -16.17 6.83
CA VAL A 269 -21.61 -17.18 6.53
C VAL A 269 -21.16 -18.55 7.01
N VAL A 270 -19.90 -18.94 6.77
CA VAL A 270 -19.39 -20.23 7.20
C VAL A 270 -19.35 -20.34 8.73
N LEU A 271 -18.93 -19.29 9.44
CA LEU A 271 -18.90 -19.27 10.91
C LEU A 271 -20.30 -19.38 11.53
N ASP A 272 -21.29 -18.72 10.94
CA ASP A 272 -22.70 -18.84 11.34
C ASP A 272 -23.22 -20.27 11.17
N LEU A 273 -22.98 -20.87 9.99
CA LEU A 273 -23.40 -22.24 9.69
C LEU A 273 -22.76 -23.24 10.66
N ALA A 274 -21.49 -23.00 10.98
CA ALA A 274 -20.67 -23.78 11.89
C ALA A 274 -21.06 -23.62 13.37
N GLY A 275 -21.83 -22.59 13.71
CA GLY A 275 -22.20 -22.27 15.09
C GLY A 275 -21.00 -21.80 15.92
N PHE A 276 -20.02 -21.14 15.28
CA PHE A 276 -18.75 -20.77 15.90
C PHE A 276 -18.91 -19.96 17.18
N ALA A 277 -19.81 -18.96 17.19
CA ALA A 277 -20.04 -18.11 18.36
C ALA A 277 -20.44 -18.89 19.64
N GLY A 278 -21.19 -19.98 19.48
CA GLY A 278 -21.53 -20.85 20.62
C GLY A 278 -20.38 -21.75 21.07
N ARG A 279 -19.52 -22.15 20.12
CA ARG A 279 -18.37 -23.03 20.38
C ARG A 279 -17.16 -22.29 20.96
N VAL A 280 -16.94 -21.03 20.59
CA VAL A 280 -15.83 -20.22 21.12
C VAL A 280 -16.06 -19.82 22.58
N HIS A 281 -17.30 -19.84 23.07
CA HIS A 281 -17.60 -19.54 24.46
C HIS A 281 -16.86 -20.50 25.41
N GLY A 282 -16.11 -19.92 26.35
CA GLY A 282 -15.28 -20.64 27.32
C GLY A 282 -14.04 -21.31 26.74
N ALA A 283 -13.63 -20.98 25.51
CA ALA A 283 -12.34 -21.38 24.97
C ALA A 283 -11.22 -20.53 25.57
N ASP A 284 -10.06 -21.15 25.79
CA ASP A 284 -8.84 -20.49 26.25
C ASP A 284 -8.01 -19.96 25.06
N LEU A 285 -8.18 -20.55 23.86
CA LEU A 285 -7.46 -20.18 22.64
C LEU A 285 -8.28 -20.58 21.40
N VAL A 286 -8.22 -19.76 20.34
CA VAL A 286 -8.65 -20.13 18.99
C VAL A 286 -7.42 -20.24 18.10
N VAL A 287 -7.33 -21.30 17.31
CA VAL A 287 -6.30 -21.42 16.26
C VAL A 287 -6.98 -21.48 14.91
N THR A 288 -6.67 -20.51 14.05
CA THR A 288 -7.11 -20.45 12.66
C THR A 288 -5.92 -20.62 11.72
N GLY A 289 -6.14 -20.61 10.41
CA GLY A 289 -5.06 -20.73 9.46
C GLY A 289 -5.50 -20.81 8.01
N GLU A 290 -4.59 -20.49 7.10
CA GLU A 290 -4.76 -20.66 5.66
C GLU A 290 -3.39 -20.86 4.98
N GLY A 291 -3.36 -21.26 3.70
CA GLY A 291 -2.11 -21.58 3.01
C GLY A 291 -1.09 -20.44 2.98
N ARG A 292 -1.55 -19.18 2.89
CA ARG A 292 -0.69 -18.00 2.90
C ARG A 292 -1.41 -16.85 3.58
N LEU A 293 -0.76 -16.23 4.55
CA LEU A 293 -1.27 -15.04 5.23
C LEU A 293 -0.61 -13.79 4.64
N ASP A 294 -1.38 -12.96 3.96
CA ASP A 294 -0.92 -11.69 3.37
C ASP A 294 -2.01 -10.61 3.46
N GLU A 295 -1.78 -9.47 2.81
CA GLU A 295 -2.73 -8.35 2.84
C GLU A 295 -4.11 -8.70 2.29
N GLN A 296 -4.22 -9.66 1.37
CA GLN A 296 -5.51 -10.12 0.89
C GLN A 296 -6.27 -10.87 2.00
N SER A 297 -5.55 -11.53 2.91
CA SER A 297 -6.13 -12.18 4.08
C SER A 297 -6.85 -11.19 4.99
N LEU A 298 -6.39 -9.94 5.05
CA LEU A 298 -7.00 -8.88 5.86
C LEU A 298 -8.36 -8.41 5.31
N HIS A 299 -8.65 -8.67 4.04
CA HIS A 299 -9.88 -8.23 3.37
C HIS A 299 -11.00 -9.29 3.45
N GLY A 300 -11.27 -9.80 4.65
CA GLY A 300 -12.43 -10.68 4.91
C GLY A 300 -12.20 -12.17 4.67
N LYS A 301 -10.94 -12.64 4.65
CA LYS A 301 -10.62 -14.08 4.55
C LYS A 301 -10.75 -14.80 5.89
N ALA A 302 -10.61 -16.13 5.83
CA ALA A 302 -10.87 -17.03 6.94
C ALA A 302 -10.17 -16.64 8.26
N PRO A 303 -8.85 -16.36 8.31
CA PRO A 303 -8.18 -16.05 9.57
C PRO A 303 -8.71 -14.79 10.26
N VAL A 304 -8.98 -13.73 9.50
CA VAL A 304 -9.47 -12.45 10.04
C VAL A 304 -10.94 -12.53 10.41
N GLY A 305 -11.76 -13.22 9.62
CA GLY A 305 -13.15 -13.47 10.01
C GLY A 305 -13.28 -14.30 11.28
N VAL A 306 -12.42 -15.31 11.47
CA VAL A 306 -12.35 -16.09 12.72
C VAL A 306 -11.89 -15.20 13.88
N ALA A 307 -10.86 -14.38 13.70
CA ALA A 307 -10.37 -13.47 14.72
C ALA A 307 -11.46 -12.47 15.16
N ALA A 308 -12.16 -11.86 14.22
CA ALA A 308 -13.26 -10.94 14.50
C ALA A 308 -14.41 -11.62 15.25
N ALA A 309 -14.74 -12.87 14.90
CA ALA A 309 -15.81 -13.63 15.55
C ALA A 309 -15.43 -14.21 16.92
N ALA A 310 -14.14 -14.30 17.26
CA ALA A 310 -13.66 -14.89 18.50
C ALA A 310 -13.85 -13.98 19.73
N GLY A 311 -14.05 -12.68 19.52
CA GLY A 311 -14.22 -11.70 20.59
C GLY A 311 -12.96 -11.57 21.45
N ASP A 312 -13.09 -11.72 22.77
CA ASP A 312 -11.97 -11.57 23.72
C ASP A 312 -11.08 -12.82 23.81
N VAL A 313 -11.44 -13.93 23.14
CA VAL A 313 -10.62 -15.16 23.17
C VAL A 313 -9.40 -14.95 22.27
N PRO A 314 -8.16 -15.18 22.77
CA PRO A 314 -6.96 -14.98 21.97
C PRO A 314 -6.96 -15.89 20.73
N VAL A 315 -6.61 -15.33 19.58
CA VAL A 315 -6.56 -16.04 18.30
C VAL A 315 -5.15 -16.12 17.79
N VAL A 316 -4.72 -17.31 17.36
CA VAL A 316 -3.43 -17.56 16.72
C VAL A 316 -3.66 -18.06 15.30
N ALA A 317 -2.90 -17.57 14.33
CA ALA A 317 -2.98 -18.02 12.95
C ALA A 317 -1.79 -18.91 12.58
N VAL A 318 -2.08 -20.02 11.91
CA VAL A 318 -1.07 -20.91 11.33
C VAL A 318 -1.15 -20.84 9.82
N CYS A 319 -0.02 -20.65 9.14
CA CYS A 319 -0.01 -20.53 7.69
C CYS A 319 1.15 -21.27 7.04
N GLY A 320 1.07 -21.53 5.73
CA GLY A 320 2.20 -22.07 4.98
C GLY A 320 3.35 -21.06 4.91
N SER A 321 3.03 -19.81 4.58
CA SER A 321 3.94 -18.66 4.62
C SER A 321 3.19 -17.40 5.06
N SER A 322 3.87 -16.48 5.73
CA SER A 322 3.33 -15.16 6.07
C SER A 322 4.13 -14.06 5.38
N ALA A 323 3.44 -13.16 4.70
CA ALA A 323 3.96 -11.83 4.33
C ALA A 323 3.34 -10.72 5.19
N LEU A 324 2.49 -11.11 6.14
CA LEU A 324 1.80 -10.19 7.04
C LEU A 324 2.70 -9.82 8.22
N ASP A 325 2.85 -8.52 8.46
CA ASP A 325 3.57 -7.98 9.61
C ASP A 325 2.86 -8.34 10.94
N PRO A 326 3.60 -8.69 12.02
CA PRO A 326 3.00 -9.06 13.31
C PRO A 326 2.15 -7.96 13.95
N ALA A 327 2.42 -6.67 13.74
CA ALA A 327 1.58 -5.59 14.25
C ALA A 327 0.24 -5.54 13.49
N ARG A 328 0.25 -5.77 12.17
CA ARG A 328 -0.97 -5.87 11.36
C ARG A 328 -1.81 -7.10 11.71
N ALA A 329 -1.15 -8.23 11.95
CA ALA A 329 -1.83 -9.43 12.47
C ALA A 329 -2.55 -9.12 13.79
N ARG A 330 -1.86 -8.48 14.73
CA ARG A 330 -2.44 -8.06 16.02
C ARG A 330 -3.59 -7.08 15.86
N ALA A 331 -3.47 -6.10 14.95
CA ALA A 331 -4.55 -5.16 14.64
C ALA A 331 -5.79 -5.85 14.06
N ALA A 332 -5.60 -6.96 13.32
CA ALA A 332 -6.67 -7.80 12.81
C ALA A 332 -7.22 -8.81 13.83
N GLY A 333 -6.82 -8.73 15.10
CA GLY A 333 -7.26 -9.62 16.18
C GLY A 333 -6.50 -10.95 16.28
N ILE A 334 -5.39 -11.11 15.54
CA ILE A 334 -4.54 -12.30 15.56
C ILE A 334 -3.34 -12.03 16.47
N ALA A 335 -3.34 -12.64 17.65
CA ALA A 335 -2.31 -12.46 18.68
C ALA A 335 -0.91 -12.92 18.25
N ALA A 336 -0.82 -13.99 17.46
CA ALA A 336 0.43 -14.49 16.91
C ALA A 336 0.20 -15.21 15.57
N VAL A 337 1.22 -15.18 14.71
CA VAL A 337 1.26 -15.90 13.44
C VAL A 337 2.42 -16.89 13.48
N HIS A 338 2.16 -18.14 13.10
CA HIS A 338 3.19 -19.16 12.94
C HIS A 338 3.16 -19.69 11.51
N ALA A 339 4.25 -19.49 10.77
CA ALA A 339 4.38 -19.99 9.42
C ALA A 339 5.13 -21.33 9.39
N LEU A 340 4.75 -22.24 8.48
CA LEU A 340 5.55 -23.45 8.21
C LEU A 340 6.96 -23.08 7.74
N THR A 341 7.10 -21.95 7.02
CA THR A 341 8.40 -21.41 6.59
C THR A 341 9.33 -21.02 7.74
N ASP A 342 8.81 -20.82 8.95
CA ASP A 342 9.64 -20.56 10.14
C ASP A 342 10.32 -21.85 10.66
N LEU A 343 9.80 -23.02 10.27
CA LEU A 343 10.37 -24.33 10.57
C LEU A 343 11.18 -24.91 9.40
N GLU A 344 10.75 -24.64 8.17
CA GLU A 344 11.33 -25.16 6.93
C GLU A 344 11.29 -24.09 5.83
N PRO A 345 12.42 -23.44 5.48
CA PRO A 345 12.44 -22.35 4.50
C PRO A 345 12.04 -22.76 3.07
N ASP A 346 12.15 -24.03 2.67
CA ASP A 346 11.75 -24.48 1.34
C ASP A 346 10.22 -24.69 1.22
N VAL A 347 9.59 -23.87 0.38
CA VAL A 347 8.13 -23.90 0.14
C VAL A 347 7.67 -25.23 -0.45
N ALA A 348 8.46 -25.85 -1.34
CA ALA A 348 8.08 -27.12 -1.94
C ALA A 348 8.03 -28.24 -0.88
N THR A 349 9.00 -28.24 0.04
CA THR A 349 9.02 -29.13 1.19
C THR A 349 7.89 -28.83 2.16
N CYS A 350 7.59 -27.54 2.43
CA CYS A 350 6.43 -27.16 3.24
C CYS A 350 5.11 -27.71 2.69
N ILE A 351 4.89 -27.65 1.37
CA ILE A 351 3.69 -28.18 0.71
C ILE A 351 3.66 -29.71 0.83
N ALA A 352 4.78 -30.38 0.56
CA ALA A 352 4.87 -31.84 0.58
C ALA A 352 4.80 -32.45 2.00
N GLN A 353 5.23 -31.71 3.02
CA GLN A 353 5.34 -32.15 4.42
C GLN A 353 4.51 -31.31 5.40
N ALA A 354 3.44 -30.67 4.92
CA ALA A 354 2.64 -29.76 5.74
C ALA A 354 2.12 -30.42 7.03
N GLY A 355 1.66 -31.67 6.97
CA GLY A 355 1.10 -32.37 8.13
C GLY A 355 2.09 -32.50 9.31
N PRO A 356 3.25 -33.15 9.13
CA PRO A 356 4.28 -33.22 10.17
C PRO A 356 4.77 -31.85 10.68
N LEU A 357 4.84 -30.84 9.80
CA LEU A 357 5.23 -29.49 10.20
C LEU A 357 4.15 -28.80 11.05
N LEU A 358 2.87 -28.97 10.71
CA LEU A 358 1.73 -28.50 11.49
C LEU A 358 1.66 -29.16 12.88
N GLU A 359 2.00 -30.44 12.99
CA GLU A 359 2.10 -31.12 14.29
C GLU A 359 3.17 -30.49 15.19
N ARG A 360 4.34 -30.14 14.61
CA ARG A 360 5.41 -29.44 15.34
C ARG A 360 5.01 -28.03 15.75
N LEU A 361 4.33 -27.29 14.87
CA LEU A 361 3.79 -25.97 15.22
C LEU A 361 2.72 -26.07 16.32
N GLY A 362 1.83 -27.06 16.26
CA GLY A 362 0.83 -27.29 17.31
C GLY A 362 1.46 -27.53 18.68
N GLU A 363 2.57 -28.28 18.75
CA GLU A 363 3.32 -28.50 19.99
C GLU A 363 3.95 -27.19 20.52
N ARG A 364 4.49 -26.35 19.62
CA ARG A 364 5.03 -25.03 19.97
C ARG A 364 3.94 -24.10 20.51
N ILE A 365 2.79 -24.02 19.83
CA ILE A 365 1.65 -23.20 20.25
C ILE A 365 1.17 -23.63 21.65
N ALA A 366 1.11 -24.94 21.92
CA ALA A 366 0.77 -25.44 23.24
C ALA A 366 1.75 -24.99 24.35
N ALA A 367 3.06 -24.97 24.06
CA ALA A 367 4.05 -24.50 25.02
C ALA A 367 3.95 -22.99 25.28
N GLU A 368 3.76 -22.20 24.23
CA GLU A 368 3.75 -20.72 24.30
C GLU A 368 2.45 -20.18 24.92
N HIS A 369 1.31 -20.82 24.63
CA HIS A 369 0.00 -20.27 24.99
C HIS A 369 -0.76 -21.10 26.05
N LEU A 370 -0.37 -22.35 26.32
CA LEU A 370 -1.12 -23.28 27.19
C LEU A 370 -0.29 -23.87 28.35
N GLY A 371 0.98 -23.49 28.52
CA GLY A 371 1.92 -24.06 29.51
C GLY A 371 1.98 -23.39 30.92
N ALA A 372 1.28 -23.98 31.90
CA ALA A 372 1.45 -24.06 33.37
C ALA A 372 1.73 -22.84 34.32
N GLY A 373 0.65 -22.36 34.98
CA GLY A 373 0.55 -22.13 36.45
C GLY A 373 1.03 -20.79 37.08
N PRO A 374 0.36 -20.28 38.15
CA PRO A 374 0.46 -18.88 38.58
C PRO A 374 1.76 -18.56 39.32
N THR A 375 2.55 -17.64 38.78
CA THR A 375 3.67 -17.04 39.50
C THR A 375 3.18 -15.90 40.39
N ASP A 376 3.38 -16.13 41.69
CA ASP A 376 3.42 -15.21 42.82
C ASP A 376 3.45 -13.71 42.45
N ALA A 377 2.37 -13.01 42.78
CA ALA A 377 2.19 -11.56 42.64
C ALA A 377 3.02 -10.74 43.65
N SER A 378 4.28 -11.12 43.90
CA SER A 378 5.16 -10.41 44.83
C SER A 378 6.59 -10.17 44.33
N THR A 379 6.88 -10.47 43.07
CA THR A 379 8.07 -9.96 42.37
C THR A 379 7.63 -9.47 40.98
N PRO A 380 7.89 -8.22 40.57
CA PRO A 380 7.53 -7.78 39.23
C PRO A 380 8.19 -8.73 38.22
N PRO A 381 7.48 -9.19 37.17
CA PRO A 381 8.11 -10.01 36.15
C PRO A 381 9.31 -9.23 35.62
N ALA A 382 10.47 -9.89 35.54
CA ALA A 382 11.59 -9.32 34.83
C ALA A 382 11.06 -8.95 33.44
N THR A 383 11.02 -7.65 33.15
CA THR A 383 10.60 -7.11 31.86
C THR A 383 11.33 -7.87 30.78
N ALA A 384 10.61 -8.46 29.82
CA ALA A 384 11.26 -9.04 28.66
C ALA A 384 12.31 -8.05 28.13
N PRO A 385 13.55 -8.51 27.82
CA PRO A 385 14.62 -7.62 27.42
C PRO A 385 14.16 -6.78 26.24
N LEU A 386 14.67 -5.56 26.13
CA LEU A 386 14.45 -4.70 24.97
C LEU A 386 14.97 -5.40 23.70
N ASP A 387 14.49 -5.03 22.52
CA ASP A 387 14.99 -5.62 21.28
C ASP A 387 16.41 -5.12 21.00
N LEU A 388 16.58 -3.80 21.13
CA LEU A 388 17.85 -3.11 20.92
C LEU A 388 18.06 -2.05 22.01
N VAL A 389 19.30 -1.91 22.48
CA VAL A 389 19.77 -0.73 23.19
C VAL A 389 20.92 -0.08 22.42
N VAL A 390 20.79 1.21 22.11
CA VAL A 390 21.88 2.02 21.53
C VAL A 390 22.51 2.87 22.63
N ARG A 391 23.80 2.71 22.88
CA ARG A 391 24.55 3.46 23.91
C ARG A 391 25.49 4.45 23.25
N GLY A 392 25.38 5.72 23.61
CA GLY A 392 26.17 6.78 23.01
C GLY A 392 26.50 7.91 23.96
N ARG A 393 27.70 8.48 23.83
CA ARG A 393 28.12 9.68 24.59
C ARG A 393 27.45 10.95 24.08
N ARG A 394 27.01 10.95 22.83
CA ARG A 394 26.36 12.07 22.13
C ARG A 394 25.14 11.58 21.37
N VAL A 395 23.98 11.63 22.02
CA VAL A 395 22.67 11.34 21.46
C VAL A 395 21.88 12.64 21.38
N LEU A 396 21.34 12.95 20.19
CA LEU A 396 20.53 14.14 19.98
C LEU A 396 19.07 13.88 20.35
N THR A 397 18.68 14.34 21.54
CA THR A 397 17.29 14.28 22.03
C THR A 397 16.58 15.61 21.76
N PRO A 398 15.25 15.71 21.93
CA PRO A 398 14.54 16.99 21.86
C PRO A 398 15.03 18.05 22.85
N GLN A 399 15.77 17.65 23.89
CA GLN A 399 16.39 18.55 24.87
C GLN A 399 17.85 18.91 24.52
N GLY A 400 18.35 18.44 23.37
CA GLY A 400 19.71 18.63 22.89
C GLY A 400 20.60 17.41 23.10
N TRP A 401 21.92 17.62 22.97
CA TRP A 401 22.93 16.58 23.10
C TRP A 401 23.09 16.08 24.54
N ARG A 402 23.01 14.77 24.75
CA ARG A 402 23.33 14.12 26.02
C ARG A 402 23.95 12.73 25.82
N ALA A 403 24.64 12.24 26.85
CA ALA A 403 25.03 10.84 26.92
C ALA A 403 23.82 10.00 27.36
N ALA A 404 23.45 8.99 26.60
CA ALA A 404 22.22 8.24 26.83
C ALA A 404 22.30 6.76 26.38
N GLU A 405 21.39 5.97 26.93
CA GLU A 405 20.99 4.66 26.41
C GLU A 405 19.58 4.77 25.83
N VAL A 406 19.40 4.41 24.55
CA VAL A 406 18.11 4.42 23.85
C VAL A 406 17.60 2.99 23.76
N GLY A 407 16.55 2.68 24.50
CA GLY A 407 15.90 1.37 24.53
C GLY A 407 14.77 1.28 23.51
N VAL A 408 14.80 0.24 22.69
CA VAL A 408 13.87 0.00 21.60
C VAL A 408 13.11 -1.31 21.81
N ARG A 409 11.80 -1.29 21.57
CA ARG A 409 10.94 -2.48 21.56
C ARG A 409 9.88 -2.35 20.47
N ASP A 410 9.64 -3.42 19.72
CA ASP A 410 8.71 -3.49 18.59
C ASP A 410 8.94 -2.34 17.59
N GLY A 411 10.22 -1.98 17.35
CA GLY A 411 10.61 -0.89 16.47
C GLY A 411 10.34 0.53 16.99
N VAL A 412 9.89 0.67 18.24
CA VAL A 412 9.58 1.95 18.89
C VAL A 412 10.58 2.24 20.00
N ILE A 413 11.02 3.49 20.13
CA ILE A 413 11.78 3.95 21.29
C ILE A 413 10.85 3.93 22.50
N VAL A 414 11.14 3.09 23.49
CA VAL A 414 10.33 3.01 24.73
C VAL A 414 10.97 3.72 25.90
N GLU A 415 12.29 3.92 25.85
CA GLU A 415 13.05 4.55 26.93
C GLU A 415 14.28 5.28 26.40
N VAL A 416 14.59 6.44 26.99
CA VAL A 416 15.86 7.16 26.80
C VAL A 416 16.43 7.46 28.18
N ALA A 417 17.36 6.62 28.64
CA ALA A 417 17.96 6.69 29.97
C ALA A 417 19.32 7.39 29.94
N ASP A 418 19.88 7.71 31.11
CA ASP A 418 21.26 8.20 31.23
C ASP A 418 22.25 7.08 30.85
N LEU A 419 23.38 7.44 30.24
CA LEU A 419 24.43 6.46 29.92
C LEU A 419 24.95 5.81 31.21
N GLY A 420 24.93 4.48 31.28
CA GLY A 420 25.26 3.69 32.47
C GLY A 420 24.05 3.27 33.30
N ALA A 421 22.82 3.55 32.84
CA ALA A 421 21.59 3.03 33.43
C ALA A 421 21.52 1.49 33.35
N GLY A 422 22.22 0.87 32.40
CA GLY A 422 22.31 -0.58 32.29
C GLY A 422 21.02 -1.20 31.75
N LEU A 423 20.44 -0.59 30.72
CA LEU A 423 19.28 -1.16 30.02
C LEU A 423 19.65 -2.52 29.42
N ASP A 424 18.78 -3.51 29.61
CA ASP A 424 18.98 -4.89 29.16
C ASP A 424 18.23 -5.15 27.84
N ALA A 425 18.91 -5.74 26.87
CA ALA A 425 18.41 -5.93 25.52
C ALA A 425 19.00 -7.15 24.83
N THR A 426 18.28 -7.65 23.83
CA THR A 426 18.72 -8.76 22.96
C THR A 426 19.91 -8.34 22.11
N GLU A 427 19.90 -7.12 21.57
CA GLU A 427 21.02 -6.50 20.86
C GLU A 427 21.49 -5.22 21.57
N THR A 428 22.79 -4.99 21.60
CA THR A 428 23.37 -3.72 22.08
C THR A 428 24.30 -3.14 21.02
N LEU A 429 24.06 -1.88 20.66
CA LEU A 429 24.91 -1.09 19.80
C LEU A 429 25.67 -0.04 20.62
N GLU A 430 26.98 -0.24 20.79
CA GLU A 430 27.88 0.73 21.41
C GLU A 430 28.44 1.68 20.34
N LEU A 431 28.16 2.97 20.46
CA LEU A 431 28.70 3.99 19.55
C LEU A 431 30.15 4.32 19.89
N ALA A 432 30.97 4.48 18.87
CA ALA A 432 32.37 4.91 19.01
C ALA A 432 32.47 6.34 19.57
N GLU A 433 33.65 6.72 20.07
CA GLU A 433 33.86 8.06 20.65
C GLU A 433 33.65 9.20 19.66
N ASP A 434 33.91 8.94 18.37
CA ASP A 434 33.74 9.87 17.25
C ASP A 434 32.35 9.81 16.61
N GLU A 435 31.46 8.96 17.11
CA GLU A 435 30.10 8.79 16.61
C GLU A 435 29.07 9.57 17.44
N VAL A 436 28.02 10.01 16.76
CA VAL A 436 26.84 10.61 17.36
C VAL A 436 25.58 9.91 16.86
N LEU A 437 24.56 9.84 17.70
CA LEU A 437 23.23 9.35 17.33
C LEU A 437 22.32 10.54 17.03
N ILE A 438 21.73 10.56 15.84
CA ILE A 438 20.72 11.54 15.43
C ILE A 438 19.43 10.81 15.05
N PRO A 439 18.25 11.46 15.14
CA PRO A 439 17.04 10.91 14.52
C PRO A 439 17.28 10.72 13.02
N GLY A 440 16.67 9.69 12.45
CA GLY A 440 16.65 9.48 11.01
C GLY A 440 16.07 10.71 10.30
N LEU A 441 16.68 11.10 9.18
CA LEU A 441 16.25 12.28 8.44
C LEU A 441 14.94 12.01 7.70
N VAL A 442 14.17 13.06 7.47
CA VAL A 442 12.89 13.03 6.75
C VAL A 442 12.98 13.98 5.57
N ASP A 443 12.94 13.43 4.36
CA ASP A 443 13.05 14.20 3.12
C ASP A 443 11.69 14.29 2.42
N THR A 444 11.05 15.46 2.47
CA THR A 444 9.71 15.65 1.91
C THR A 444 9.69 15.98 0.42
N HIS A 445 10.85 16.03 -0.25
CA HIS A 445 10.94 16.43 -1.66
C HIS A 445 11.91 15.53 -2.43
N VAL A 446 11.40 14.37 -2.86
CA VAL A 446 12.15 13.38 -3.64
C VAL A 446 11.34 12.98 -4.87
N HIS A 447 11.97 12.95 -6.05
CA HIS A 447 11.35 12.44 -7.28
C HIS A 447 11.92 11.05 -7.58
N VAL A 448 11.17 10.01 -7.23
CA VAL A 448 11.57 8.61 -7.47
C VAL A 448 11.30 8.18 -8.91
N ASN A 449 10.33 8.81 -9.59
CA ASN A 449 10.02 8.64 -11.03
C ASN A 449 9.48 7.24 -11.44
N GLN A 450 9.23 6.34 -10.50
CA GLN A 450 8.61 5.03 -10.75
C GLN A 450 7.12 5.06 -10.38
N PRO A 451 6.21 4.48 -11.19
CA PRO A 451 6.40 3.81 -12.49
C PRO A 451 6.69 4.76 -13.66
N GLY A 452 6.96 4.20 -14.85
CA GLY A 452 6.93 4.93 -16.12
C GLY A 452 8.28 5.48 -16.56
N ARG A 453 8.96 6.23 -15.70
CA ARG A 453 10.34 6.71 -15.91
C ARG A 453 11.31 6.08 -14.92
N THR A 454 11.12 4.79 -14.64
CA THR A 454 11.91 4.04 -13.65
C THR A 454 13.40 4.03 -13.99
N GLU A 455 13.78 4.24 -15.26
CA GLU A 455 15.16 4.39 -15.69
C GLU A 455 15.83 5.70 -15.24
N TRP A 456 15.06 6.74 -14.89
CA TRP A 456 15.58 7.98 -14.29
C TRP A 456 15.99 7.74 -12.84
N GLU A 457 15.11 7.08 -12.08
CA GLU A 457 15.34 6.56 -10.73
C GLU A 457 14.26 5.51 -10.40
N GLY A 458 14.44 4.74 -9.34
CA GLY A 458 13.42 3.80 -8.86
C GLY A 458 13.43 3.65 -7.36
N PHE A 459 12.33 3.11 -6.79
CA PHE A 459 12.16 3.02 -5.33
C PHE A 459 13.33 2.33 -4.65
N ALA A 460 13.83 1.23 -5.24
CA ALA A 460 14.95 0.48 -4.67
C ALA A 460 16.24 1.30 -4.58
N SER A 461 16.63 2.02 -5.64
CA SER A 461 17.86 2.82 -5.66
C SER A 461 17.73 4.13 -4.89
N ALA A 462 16.61 4.84 -5.01
CA ALA A 462 16.33 6.04 -4.22
C ALA A 462 16.35 5.75 -2.72
N THR A 463 15.69 4.69 -2.26
CA THR A 463 15.62 4.37 -0.83
C THR A 463 16.94 3.83 -0.27
N ARG A 464 17.77 3.16 -1.07
CA ARG A 464 19.16 2.84 -0.68
C ARG A 464 20.02 4.09 -0.57
N ALA A 465 19.88 5.02 -1.51
CA ALA A 465 20.58 6.30 -1.47
C ALA A 465 20.16 7.12 -0.24
N ALA A 466 18.86 7.16 0.07
CA ALA A 466 18.31 7.75 1.28
C ALA A 466 18.96 7.13 2.53
N ALA A 467 18.92 5.80 2.67
CA ALA A 467 19.51 5.09 3.79
C ALA A 467 21.01 5.39 3.95
N ALA A 468 21.78 5.38 2.86
CA ALA A 468 23.21 5.71 2.88
C ALA A 468 23.48 7.18 3.28
N GLY A 469 22.52 8.08 3.09
CA GLY A 469 22.57 9.48 3.53
C GLY A 469 22.02 9.73 4.94
N GLY A 470 21.56 8.69 5.65
CA GLY A 470 20.95 8.82 6.99
C GLY A 470 19.47 9.20 6.97
N VAL A 471 18.84 9.19 5.80
CA VAL A 471 17.39 9.42 5.62
C VAL A 471 16.67 8.10 5.88
N THR A 472 15.67 8.12 6.76
CA THR A 472 14.83 6.97 7.11
C THR A 472 13.41 7.12 6.60
N THR A 473 13.04 8.30 6.09
CA THR A 473 11.73 8.52 5.49
C THR A 473 11.82 9.51 4.34
N ILE A 474 11.20 9.15 3.21
CA ILE A 474 11.03 10.07 2.07
C ILE A 474 9.54 10.29 1.79
N VAL A 475 9.20 11.44 1.22
CA VAL A 475 7.88 11.69 0.62
C VAL A 475 8.07 11.87 -0.90
N ASP A 476 7.59 10.90 -1.67
CA ASP A 476 7.73 10.88 -3.12
C ASP A 476 6.78 11.88 -3.80
N MET A 477 7.32 12.67 -4.72
CA MET A 477 6.60 13.68 -5.50
C MET A 477 5.69 13.04 -6.56
N PRO A 478 4.57 13.70 -6.93
CA PRO A 478 3.50 13.06 -7.72
C PRO A 478 3.73 13.08 -9.23
N LEU A 479 4.90 13.50 -9.70
CA LEU A 479 5.20 13.71 -11.11
C LEU A 479 6.47 13.00 -11.53
N ASN A 480 6.83 13.16 -12.81
CA ASN A 480 7.87 12.44 -13.54
C ASN A 480 7.61 10.93 -13.67
N SER A 481 6.99 10.32 -12.65
CA SER A 481 6.34 9.02 -12.79
C SER A 481 5.18 9.09 -13.77
N VAL A 482 4.97 8.02 -14.52
CA VAL A 482 3.86 7.86 -15.46
C VAL A 482 3.09 6.58 -15.09
N PRO A 483 1.80 6.67 -14.74
CA PRO A 483 1.01 7.91 -14.62
C PRO A 483 1.48 8.81 -13.45
N PRO A 484 1.29 10.13 -13.55
CA PRO A 484 1.46 11.03 -12.41
C PRO A 484 0.38 10.74 -11.35
N THR A 485 0.71 10.97 -10.09
CA THR A 485 -0.17 10.67 -8.94
C THR A 485 -1.23 11.76 -8.74
N THR A 486 -2.10 11.94 -9.75
CA THR A 486 -3.17 12.95 -9.78
C THR A 486 -4.55 12.41 -9.42
N ASP A 487 -4.68 11.09 -9.30
CA ASP A 487 -5.88 10.40 -8.84
C ASP A 487 -5.52 9.16 -8.00
N VAL A 488 -6.51 8.55 -7.36
CA VAL A 488 -6.32 7.39 -6.47
C VAL A 488 -5.81 6.17 -7.24
N ALA A 489 -6.23 5.97 -8.49
CA ALA A 489 -5.78 4.83 -9.28
C ALA A 489 -4.27 4.93 -9.58
N ALA A 490 -3.78 6.11 -9.95
CA ALA A 490 -2.36 6.37 -10.15
C ALA A 490 -1.56 6.24 -8.85
N LEU A 491 -2.12 6.65 -7.71
CA LEU A 491 -1.52 6.43 -6.39
C LEU A 491 -1.40 4.94 -6.07
N ASP A 492 -2.43 4.15 -6.34
CA ASP A 492 -2.43 2.71 -6.07
C ASP A 492 -1.42 1.97 -6.96
N VAL A 493 -1.29 2.34 -8.24
CA VAL A 493 -0.24 1.82 -9.11
C VAL A 493 1.15 2.15 -8.54
N LYS A 494 1.38 3.41 -8.14
CA LYS A 494 2.66 3.83 -7.58
C LYS A 494 2.98 3.09 -6.28
N ARG A 495 2.01 2.88 -5.40
CA ARG A 495 2.16 2.09 -4.16
C ARG A 495 2.51 0.64 -4.47
N ALA A 496 1.81 0.01 -5.43
CA ALA A 496 2.10 -1.36 -5.83
C ALA A 496 3.53 -1.54 -6.35
N GLU A 497 4.09 -0.54 -7.01
CA GLU A 497 5.48 -0.53 -7.50
C GLU A 497 6.52 -0.32 -6.40
N ALA A 498 6.16 0.36 -5.30
CA ALA A 498 7.02 0.59 -4.15
C ALA A 498 6.98 -0.57 -3.15
N GLU A 499 5.85 -1.29 -3.06
CA GLU A 499 5.60 -2.35 -2.08
C GLU A 499 6.69 -3.44 -2.10
N GLY A 500 7.27 -3.73 -0.94
CA GLY A 500 8.34 -4.73 -0.80
C GLY A 500 9.68 -4.38 -1.46
N GLY A 501 9.80 -3.20 -2.10
CA GLY A 501 11.00 -2.75 -2.80
C GLY A 501 11.75 -1.58 -2.14
N VAL A 502 11.22 -1.05 -1.03
CA VAL A 502 11.75 0.15 -0.35
C VAL A 502 12.62 -0.19 0.87
N HIS A 503 13.74 0.51 1.05
CA HIS A 503 14.69 0.29 2.17
C HIS A 503 14.47 1.25 3.34
N VAL A 504 13.76 2.35 3.10
CA VAL A 504 13.34 3.35 4.08
C VAL A 504 11.83 3.51 3.97
N ASP A 505 11.18 4.11 4.95
CA ASP A 505 9.75 4.36 4.83
C ASP A 505 9.44 5.40 3.74
N VAL A 506 8.32 5.21 3.04
CA VAL A 506 7.92 6.05 1.89
C VAL A 506 6.49 6.54 2.06
N ALA A 507 6.31 7.85 2.05
CA ALA A 507 5.02 8.51 1.91
C ALA A 507 4.86 9.10 0.50
N PHE A 508 3.66 9.58 0.17
CA PHE A 508 3.34 10.09 -1.17
C PHE A 508 2.64 11.45 -1.11
N TRP A 509 3.00 12.32 -2.04
CA TRP A 509 2.24 13.51 -2.40
C TRP A 509 1.16 13.16 -3.45
N GLY A 510 0.04 13.87 -3.43
CA GLY A 510 -0.90 13.94 -4.54
C GLY A 510 -0.56 15.09 -5.48
N GLY A 511 -0.97 15.02 -6.75
CA GLY A 511 -0.79 16.09 -7.73
C GLY A 511 -2.05 16.95 -7.89
N ALA A 512 -1.90 18.27 -7.89
CA ALA A 512 -2.92 19.22 -8.29
C ALA A 512 -2.53 19.82 -9.66
N VAL A 513 -3.25 19.40 -10.69
CA VAL A 513 -3.08 19.78 -12.11
C VAL A 513 -4.41 20.28 -12.68
N PRO A 514 -4.42 20.96 -13.85
CA PRO A 514 -5.67 21.41 -14.46
C PRO A 514 -6.69 20.28 -14.61
N GLY A 515 -7.90 20.49 -14.05
CA GLY A 515 -8.99 19.53 -14.08
C GLY A 515 -9.04 18.49 -12.95
N SER A 516 -8.00 18.39 -12.10
CA SER A 516 -7.91 17.39 -11.02
C SER A 516 -8.65 17.75 -9.72
N ALA A 517 -9.36 18.88 -9.68
CA ALA A 517 -10.01 19.38 -8.46
C ALA A 517 -10.95 18.36 -7.79
N ALA A 518 -11.60 17.50 -8.58
CA ALA A 518 -12.50 16.45 -8.07
C ALA A 518 -11.76 15.28 -7.40
N ASP A 519 -10.48 15.10 -7.70
CA ASP A 519 -9.64 14.01 -7.21
C ASP A 519 -8.86 14.38 -5.94
N LEU A 520 -8.82 15.66 -5.56
CA LEU A 520 -8.14 16.15 -4.35
C LEU A 520 -8.70 15.50 -3.08
N ALA A 521 -10.02 15.51 -2.88
CA ALA A 521 -10.61 14.90 -1.69
C ALA A 521 -10.41 13.37 -1.64
N PRO A 522 -10.69 12.60 -2.72
CA PRO A 522 -10.39 11.17 -2.77
C PRO A 522 -8.92 10.83 -2.47
N LEU A 523 -7.96 11.56 -3.05
CA LEU A 523 -6.53 11.35 -2.78
C LEU A 523 -6.17 11.62 -1.32
N HIS A 524 -6.74 12.69 -0.74
CA HIS A 524 -6.52 13.06 0.65
C HIS A 524 -7.06 11.98 1.61
N ASP A 525 -8.20 11.38 1.28
CA ASP A 525 -8.79 10.25 2.01
C ASP A 525 -7.98 8.96 1.80
N ALA A 526 -7.36 8.78 0.63
CA ALA A 526 -6.41 7.71 0.35
C ALA A 526 -5.05 7.88 1.06
N GLY A 527 -4.84 8.99 1.78
CA GLY A 527 -3.75 9.17 2.72
C GLY A 527 -2.47 9.79 2.15
N VAL A 528 -2.55 10.58 1.07
CA VAL A 528 -1.41 11.43 0.65
C VAL A 528 -1.10 12.50 1.71
N MET A 529 0.16 12.96 1.79
CA MET A 529 0.60 13.96 2.78
C MET A 529 0.09 15.37 2.48
N GLY A 530 -0.37 15.59 1.25
CA GLY A 530 -0.94 16.83 0.73
C GLY A 530 -0.84 16.83 -0.79
N PHE A 531 -0.83 18.01 -1.39
CA PHE A 531 -0.88 18.17 -2.84
C PHE A 531 0.25 19.04 -3.34
N LYS A 532 0.83 18.67 -4.47
CA LYS A 532 1.85 19.45 -5.15
C LYS A 532 1.30 20.02 -6.45
N CYS A 533 1.58 21.29 -6.73
CA CYS A 533 1.28 21.91 -8.02
C CYS A 533 2.49 22.68 -8.58
N PHE A 534 2.37 23.05 -9.85
CA PHE A 534 3.26 23.99 -10.54
C PHE A 534 2.48 25.25 -10.93
N LEU A 535 3.17 26.40 -10.95
CA LEU A 535 2.65 27.64 -11.54
C LEU A 535 3.26 27.96 -12.91
N VAL A 536 4.29 27.22 -13.31
CA VAL A 536 4.94 27.28 -14.63
C VAL A 536 5.08 25.86 -15.18
N ASP A 537 5.26 25.72 -16.50
CA ASP A 537 5.51 24.43 -17.15
C ASP A 537 6.55 23.57 -16.38
N SER A 538 6.15 22.33 -16.10
CA SER A 538 6.89 21.36 -15.29
C SER A 538 8.03 20.67 -16.04
N GLY A 539 8.10 20.84 -17.36
CA GLY A 539 8.96 20.09 -18.28
C GLY A 539 8.37 18.76 -18.74
N VAL A 540 7.20 18.34 -18.25
CA VAL A 540 6.49 17.11 -18.66
C VAL A 540 5.01 17.37 -18.91
N GLU A 541 4.50 16.94 -20.07
CA GLU A 541 3.14 17.27 -20.54
C GLU A 541 2.05 16.67 -19.65
N GLU A 542 2.27 15.48 -19.09
CA GLU A 542 1.30 14.79 -18.25
C GLU A 542 1.08 15.44 -16.87
N PHE A 543 1.94 16.38 -16.46
CA PHE A 543 1.79 17.14 -15.22
C PHE A 543 1.72 18.64 -15.52
N GLY A 544 0.53 19.09 -15.94
CA GLY A 544 0.26 20.50 -16.26
C GLY A 544 0.40 21.45 -15.07
N HIS A 545 0.47 22.74 -15.35
CA HIS A 545 0.57 23.81 -14.34
C HIS A 545 -0.78 24.52 -14.18
N LEU A 546 -1.05 25.02 -12.96
CA LEU A 546 -2.27 25.74 -12.64
C LEU A 546 -2.12 27.22 -12.99
N ASP A 547 -3.17 27.81 -13.57
CA ASP A 547 -3.28 29.26 -13.61
C ASP A 547 -3.70 29.84 -12.23
N ALA A 548 -3.72 31.17 -12.09
CA ALA A 548 -4.07 31.81 -10.83
C ALA A 548 -5.51 31.51 -10.34
N ALA A 549 -6.45 31.31 -11.26
CA ALA A 549 -7.85 31.03 -10.93
C ALA A 549 -8.05 29.56 -10.54
N GLU A 550 -7.33 28.64 -11.19
CA GLU A 550 -7.27 27.22 -10.82
C GLU A 550 -6.58 27.03 -9.48
N LEU A 551 -5.44 27.69 -9.24
CA LEU A 551 -4.76 27.70 -7.95
C LEU A 551 -5.72 28.14 -6.84
N GLU A 552 -6.43 29.25 -7.00
CA GLU A 552 -7.36 29.74 -5.97
C GLU A 552 -8.53 28.77 -5.73
N ARG A 553 -9.02 28.11 -6.78
CA ARG A 553 -10.08 27.09 -6.67
C ARG A 553 -9.59 25.87 -5.88
N ASP A 554 -8.42 25.35 -6.22
CA ASP A 554 -7.86 24.17 -5.56
C ASP A 554 -7.50 24.50 -4.10
N LEU A 555 -6.92 25.67 -3.83
CA LEU A 555 -6.66 26.12 -2.46
C LEU A 555 -7.95 26.27 -1.63
N ALA A 556 -9.06 26.70 -2.23
CA ALA A 556 -10.34 26.75 -1.52
C ALA A 556 -10.83 25.35 -1.10
N GLU A 557 -10.64 24.34 -1.94
CA GLU A 557 -10.96 22.95 -1.60
C GLU A 557 -10.00 22.38 -0.55
N LEU A 558 -8.69 22.62 -0.68
CA LEU A 558 -7.70 22.16 0.31
C LEU A 558 -7.87 22.84 1.67
N ALA A 559 -8.34 24.09 1.71
CA ALA A 559 -8.71 24.76 2.96
C ALA A 559 -9.87 24.04 3.67
N ARG A 560 -10.83 23.46 2.93
CA ARG A 560 -11.93 22.65 3.47
C ARG A 560 -11.44 21.32 4.05
N LEU A 561 -10.42 20.72 3.42
CA LEU A 561 -9.80 19.46 3.85
C LEU A 561 -8.75 19.64 4.96
N ASP A 562 -8.34 20.88 5.23
CA ASP A 562 -7.14 21.24 6.01
C ASP A 562 -5.84 20.60 5.50
N ALA A 563 -5.80 20.35 4.18
CA ALA A 563 -4.66 19.77 3.48
C ALA A 563 -3.60 20.84 3.14
N LEU A 564 -2.35 20.39 2.99
CA LEU A 564 -1.22 21.22 2.59
C LEU A 564 -1.11 21.25 1.06
N MET A 565 -0.97 22.44 0.48
CA MET A 565 -0.49 22.61 -0.91
C MET A 565 1.00 22.96 -0.90
N VAL A 566 1.83 22.20 -1.59
CA VAL A 566 3.24 22.48 -1.84
C VAL A 566 3.42 22.97 -3.29
N VAL A 567 4.14 24.06 -3.49
CA VAL A 567 4.07 24.81 -4.76
C VAL A 567 5.46 25.09 -5.31
N HIS A 568 5.70 24.65 -6.54
CA HIS A 568 6.79 25.19 -7.34
C HIS A 568 6.37 26.57 -7.85
N ALA A 569 7.00 27.62 -7.29
CA ALA A 569 6.60 29.00 -7.48
C ALA A 569 7.60 29.77 -8.36
N GLU A 570 7.48 29.64 -9.68
CA GLU A 570 8.07 30.55 -10.66
C GLU A 570 6.98 31.08 -11.60
N ASP A 571 7.03 32.36 -11.97
CA ASP A 571 6.00 32.99 -12.78
C ASP A 571 6.23 32.77 -14.30
N PRO A 572 5.27 32.19 -15.03
CA PRO A 572 5.44 31.86 -16.44
C PRO A 572 5.55 33.10 -17.34
N GLY A 573 4.95 34.23 -16.96
CA GLY A 573 5.02 35.48 -17.71
C GLY A 573 6.39 36.15 -17.57
N VAL A 574 6.97 36.14 -16.37
CA VAL A 574 8.32 36.65 -16.11
C VAL A 574 9.37 35.79 -16.82
N ILE A 575 9.24 34.46 -16.76
CA ILE A 575 10.12 33.54 -17.50
C ILE A 575 9.98 33.74 -19.01
N GLY A 576 8.75 33.81 -19.54
CA GLY A 576 8.53 34.02 -20.96
C GLY A 576 9.03 35.37 -21.50
N ALA A 577 9.24 36.35 -20.63
CA ALA A 577 9.83 37.64 -20.98
C ALA A 577 11.36 37.69 -20.79
N ALA A 578 11.95 36.70 -20.12
CA ALA A 578 13.38 36.59 -19.90
C ALA A 578 14.11 36.07 -21.16
N PRO A 579 15.44 36.26 -21.26
CA PRO A 579 16.22 35.66 -22.34
C PRO A 579 16.12 34.13 -22.35
N GLU A 580 15.98 33.51 -23.52
CA GLU A 580 16.01 32.04 -23.59
C GLU A 580 17.39 31.48 -23.22
N PRO A 581 17.44 30.39 -22.44
CA PRO A 581 18.69 29.74 -22.09
C PRO A 581 19.28 29.07 -23.34
N HIS A 582 20.59 29.22 -23.54
CA HIS A 582 21.28 28.64 -24.69
C HIS A 582 22.76 28.45 -24.36
N GLY A 583 23.38 27.47 -25.00
CA GLY A 583 24.82 27.27 -24.96
C GLY A 583 25.35 26.86 -23.57
N PRO A 584 26.69 26.79 -23.44
CA PRO A 584 27.32 26.18 -22.29
C PRO A 584 27.47 27.12 -21.08
N ARG A 585 27.07 28.38 -21.17
CA ARG A 585 27.35 29.36 -20.12
C ARG A 585 26.26 29.33 -19.05
N TYR A 586 26.63 29.05 -17.80
CA TYR A 586 25.67 29.01 -16.70
C TYR A 586 24.94 30.35 -16.51
N ALA A 587 25.66 31.46 -16.72
CA ALA A 587 25.11 32.81 -16.61
C ALA A 587 23.93 33.06 -17.57
N ASP A 588 23.94 32.45 -18.75
CA ASP A 588 22.89 32.62 -19.75
C ASP A 588 21.64 31.81 -19.33
N PHE A 589 21.80 30.64 -18.70
CA PHE A 589 20.71 29.93 -18.01
C PHE A 589 20.18 30.67 -16.79
N LEU A 590 21.07 31.19 -15.94
CA LEU A 590 20.69 31.97 -14.76
C LEU A 590 19.84 33.19 -15.14
N ALA A 591 20.17 33.86 -16.24
CA ALA A 591 19.41 35.00 -16.76
C ALA A 591 18.00 34.63 -17.27
N SER A 592 17.79 33.39 -17.69
CA SER A 592 16.49 32.91 -18.20
C SER A 592 15.42 32.74 -17.11
N ARG A 593 15.84 32.68 -15.85
CA ARG A 593 14.97 32.49 -14.68
C ARG A 593 15.34 33.49 -13.58
N PRO A 594 15.04 34.78 -13.77
CA PRO A 594 15.44 35.84 -12.84
C PRO A 594 14.72 35.71 -11.48
N PRO A 595 15.27 36.25 -10.38
CA PRO A 595 14.64 36.25 -9.05
C PRO A 595 13.18 36.73 -9.05
N ALA A 596 12.88 37.74 -9.87
CA ALA A 596 11.54 38.29 -10.02
C ALA A 596 10.46 37.24 -10.43
N ALA A 597 10.85 36.13 -11.06
CA ALA A 597 9.93 35.05 -11.38
C ALA A 597 9.46 34.31 -10.12
N GLU A 598 10.37 34.03 -9.18
CA GLU A 598 10.01 33.46 -7.88
C GLU A 598 9.19 34.46 -7.05
N GLU A 599 9.65 35.72 -6.97
CA GLU A 599 8.96 36.77 -6.19
C GLU A 599 7.50 36.96 -6.63
N ALA A 600 7.24 37.01 -7.95
CA ALA A 600 5.91 37.22 -8.52
C ALA A 600 4.98 36.02 -8.27
N ALA A 601 5.48 34.79 -8.43
CA ALA A 601 4.73 33.58 -8.18
C ALA A 601 4.39 33.40 -6.70
N ILE A 602 5.36 33.67 -5.81
CA ILE A 602 5.15 33.65 -4.36
C ILE A 602 4.12 34.70 -3.95
N ALA A 603 4.17 35.92 -4.50
CA ALA A 603 3.16 36.94 -4.24
C ALA A 603 1.75 36.47 -4.64
N THR A 604 1.62 35.82 -5.80
CA THR A 604 0.36 35.24 -6.28
C THR A 604 -0.16 34.16 -5.32
N LEU A 605 0.71 33.22 -4.94
CA LEU A 605 0.40 32.15 -3.99
C LEU A 605 -0.06 32.68 -2.63
N LEU A 606 0.70 33.61 -2.04
CA LEU A 606 0.37 34.21 -0.75
C LEU A 606 -0.95 34.96 -0.80
N GLY A 607 -1.22 35.68 -1.89
CA GLY A 607 -2.50 36.36 -2.10
C GLY A 607 -3.67 35.39 -2.15
N ALA A 608 -3.53 34.27 -2.86
CA ALA A 608 -4.56 33.24 -2.94
C ALA A 608 -4.77 32.54 -1.58
N ALA A 609 -3.69 32.16 -0.90
CA ALA A 609 -3.73 31.58 0.44
C ALA A 609 -4.38 32.50 1.47
N ALA A 610 -4.14 33.82 1.39
CA ALA A 610 -4.79 34.81 2.26
C ALA A 610 -6.31 34.88 2.05
N ARG A 611 -6.79 34.70 0.81
CA ARG A 611 -8.23 34.74 0.48
C ARG A 611 -8.96 33.45 0.86
N THR A 612 -8.32 32.30 0.67
CA THR A 612 -8.93 30.98 0.91
C THR A 612 -8.70 30.48 2.34
N GLY A 613 -7.64 30.96 3.00
CA GLY A 613 -7.18 30.46 4.28
C GLY A 613 -6.41 29.14 4.18
N ALA A 614 -6.07 28.64 2.99
CA ALA A 614 -5.37 27.36 2.80
C ALA A 614 -3.97 27.32 3.45
N ARG A 615 -3.47 26.12 3.77
CA ARG A 615 -2.07 25.89 4.14
C ARG A 615 -1.25 25.76 2.87
N VAL A 616 -0.20 26.56 2.74
CA VAL A 616 0.68 26.52 1.57
C VAL A 616 2.14 26.37 1.99
N HIS A 617 2.93 25.76 1.12
CA HIS A 617 4.36 25.58 1.30
C HIS A 617 5.09 25.98 0.02
N VAL A 618 6.05 26.89 0.11
CA VAL A 618 6.89 27.30 -1.01
C VAL A 618 8.02 26.28 -1.12
N LEU A 619 8.04 25.52 -2.22
CA LEU A 619 9.09 24.54 -2.50
C LEU A 619 10.40 25.22 -2.89
N HIS A 620 11.51 24.55 -2.58
CA HIS A 620 12.88 24.80 -3.05
C HIS A 620 13.23 26.28 -3.33
N LEU A 621 12.99 27.17 -2.35
CA LEU A 621 13.22 28.61 -2.50
C LEU A 621 14.71 28.88 -2.78
N SER A 622 14.99 29.51 -3.93
CA SER A 622 16.35 29.90 -4.30
C SER A 622 16.60 31.39 -4.11
N ASP A 623 15.58 32.24 -4.26
CA ASP A 623 15.73 33.68 -4.10
C ASP A 623 15.43 34.13 -2.67
N ALA A 624 16.46 34.61 -1.97
CA ALA A 624 16.30 35.13 -0.62
C ALA A 624 15.55 36.47 -0.59
N ALA A 625 15.43 37.21 -1.71
CA ALA A 625 14.72 38.47 -1.75
C ALA A 625 13.19 38.31 -1.57
N ALA A 626 12.64 37.11 -1.76
CA ALA A 626 11.26 36.78 -1.44
C ALA A 626 10.97 36.61 0.07
N LEU A 627 11.98 36.39 0.92
CA LEU A 627 11.79 36.11 2.35
C LEU A 627 11.05 37.22 3.14
N PRO A 628 11.31 38.53 2.93
CA PRO A 628 10.57 39.59 3.59
C PRO A 628 9.07 39.57 3.27
N LEU A 629 8.72 39.22 2.03
CA LEU A 629 7.33 39.10 1.59
C LEU A 629 6.62 37.95 2.33
N ILE A 630 7.27 36.78 2.42
CA ILE A 630 6.75 35.61 3.12
C ILE A 630 6.60 35.89 4.62
N THR A 631 7.63 36.48 5.24
CA THR A 631 7.63 36.83 6.67
C THR A 631 6.48 37.78 7.01
N ARG A 632 6.24 38.78 6.15
CA ARG A 632 5.11 39.69 6.28
C ARG A 632 3.77 38.95 6.18
N ALA A 633 3.61 38.07 5.18
CA ALA A 633 2.37 37.31 5.01
C ALA A 633 2.07 36.42 6.23
N ARG A 634 3.09 35.77 6.82
CA ARG A 634 2.93 35.02 8.08
C ARG A 634 2.46 35.92 9.22
N ALA A 635 3.05 37.10 9.38
CA ALA A 635 2.64 38.06 10.41
C ALA A 635 1.20 38.56 10.21
N GLU A 636 0.71 38.58 8.97
CA GLU A 636 -0.67 38.90 8.59
C GLU A 636 -1.62 37.69 8.73
N GLY A 637 -1.13 36.52 9.16
CA GLY A 637 -1.92 35.33 9.45
C GLY A 637 -2.01 34.30 8.32
N VAL A 638 -1.27 34.49 7.22
CA VAL A 638 -1.21 33.49 6.14
C VAL A 638 -0.47 32.24 6.63
N ARG A 639 -1.09 31.07 6.43
CA ARG A 639 -0.54 29.76 6.81
C ARG A 639 0.46 29.28 5.77
N VAL A 640 1.62 29.93 5.71
CA VAL A 640 2.71 29.58 4.77
C VAL A 640 3.92 29.01 5.51
N SER A 641 4.55 27.99 4.91
CA SER A 641 5.90 27.51 5.22
C SER A 641 6.79 27.52 3.96
N VAL A 642 8.09 27.32 4.13
CA VAL A 642 9.12 27.42 3.09
C VAL A 642 10.20 26.37 3.32
N GLU A 643 10.65 25.75 2.24
CA GLU A 643 11.87 24.94 2.21
C GLU A 643 12.93 25.56 1.30
N THR A 644 14.18 25.15 1.50
CA THR A 644 15.26 25.32 0.53
C THR A 644 16.06 24.02 0.42
N CYS A 645 17.04 23.98 -0.48
CA CYS A 645 17.74 22.74 -0.82
C CYS A 645 19.25 22.83 -0.58
N PRO A 646 19.95 21.71 -0.33
CA PRO A 646 21.40 21.66 -0.15
C PRO A 646 22.17 22.41 -1.25
N HIS A 647 21.73 22.32 -2.52
CA HIS A 647 22.43 22.96 -3.62
C HIS A 647 22.35 24.49 -3.60
N TYR A 648 21.27 25.09 -3.09
CA TYR A 648 21.22 26.56 -2.91
C TYR A 648 22.03 27.05 -1.71
N LEU A 649 22.28 26.16 -0.74
CA LEU A 649 23.03 26.47 0.47
C LEU A 649 24.54 26.24 0.32
N THR A 650 24.98 25.47 -0.68
CA THR A 650 26.37 24.96 -0.74
C THR A 650 27.06 25.15 -2.09
N LEU A 651 26.32 25.54 -3.12
CA LEU A 651 26.82 25.84 -4.46
C LEU A 651 26.52 27.30 -4.78
N GLU A 652 27.41 27.91 -5.55
CA GLU A 652 27.36 29.33 -5.92
C GLU A 652 27.43 29.43 -7.44
N ALA A 653 26.61 30.30 -8.02
CA ALA A 653 26.55 30.49 -9.47
C ALA A 653 27.89 30.89 -10.09
N GLU A 654 28.72 31.64 -9.34
CA GLU A 654 30.04 32.09 -9.75
C GLU A 654 31.04 30.93 -9.96
N ASP A 655 30.81 29.81 -9.27
CA ASP A 655 31.68 28.63 -9.28
C ASP A 655 31.20 27.53 -10.25
N VAL A 656 30.07 27.72 -10.92
CA VAL A 656 29.55 26.73 -11.89
C VAL A 656 30.36 26.82 -13.18
N PRO A 657 31.10 25.76 -13.58
CA PRO A 657 31.86 25.78 -14.82
C PRO A 657 30.94 25.79 -16.04
N ASP A 658 31.37 26.47 -17.11
CA ASP A 658 30.71 26.37 -18.41
C ASP A 658 30.64 24.89 -18.86
N GLY A 659 29.48 24.47 -19.35
CA GLY A 659 29.20 23.10 -19.77
C GLY A 659 28.87 22.13 -18.63
N ALA A 660 28.92 22.54 -17.36
CA ALA A 660 28.64 21.68 -16.22
C ALA A 660 27.13 21.55 -15.95
N THR A 661 26.39 20.97 -16.89
CA THR A 661 24.92 20.85 -16.86
C THR A 661 24.36 20.04 -15.70
N ALA A 662 25.20 19.27 -14.98
CA ALA A 662 24.83 18.64 -13.71
C ALA A 662 24.42 19.64 -12.61
N PHE A 663 24.78 20.92 -12.75
CA PHE A 663 24.37 22.02 -11.86
C PHE A 663 23.02 22.65 -12.23
N LYS A 664 22.41 22.27 -13.37
CA LYS A 664 21.13 22.82 -13.79
C LYS A 664 20.01 22.33 -12.86
N CYS A 665 19.30 23.25 -12.22
CA CYS A 665 18.05 23.04 -11.50
C CYS A 665 17.13 24.25 -11.71
N CYS A 666 15.85 24.07 -11.44
CA CYS A 666 14.84 25.13 -11.55
C CYS A 666 14.08 25.21 -10.22
N PRO A 667 14.17 26.32 -9.46
CA PRO A 667 14.92 27.55 -9.79
C PRO A 667 16.46 27.38 -9.88
N PRO A 668 17.20 28.28 -10.56
CA PRO A 668 18.66 28.19 -10.66
C PRO A 668 19.40 28.42 -9.34
N ILE A 669 20.59 27.82 -9.19
CA ILE A 669 21.60 28.20 -8.18
C ILE A 669 21.96 29.68 -8.38
N ARG A 670 21.95 30.44 -7.28
CA ARG A 670 22.22 31.88 -7.27
C ARG A 670 23.62 32.17 -6.73
N GLY A 671 23.98 33.45 -6.72
CA GLY A 671 25.31 33.88 -6.28
C GLY A 671 25.53 33.79 -4.77
N ALA A 672 26.79 33.88 -4.35
CA ALA A 672 27.23 33.78 -2.95
C ALA A 672 26.45 34.67 -1.97
N ALA A 673 26.19 35.93 -2.35
CA ALA A 673 25.46 36.87 -1.48
C ALA A 673 24.01 36.43 -1.21
N ASN A 674 23.38 35.76 -2.19
CA ASN A 674 22.06 35.18 -2.01
C ASN A 674 22.13 33.93 -1.13
N GLN A 675 23.12 33.06 -1.34
CA GLN A 675 23.37 31.90 -0.49
C GLN A 675 23.52 32.32 0.99
N ASP A 676 24.31 33.36 1.28
CA ASP A 676 24.45 33.93 2.62
C ASP A 676 23.10 34.37 3.23
N ALA A 677 22.25 35.00 2.40
CA ALA A 677 20.93 35.43 2.82
C ALA A 677 19.96 34.25 3.06
N LEU A 678 20.06 33.16 2.31
CA LEU A 678 19.29 31.93 2.57
C LEU A 678 19.71 31.28 3.90
N TRP A 679 21.01 31.21 4.19
CA TRP A 679 21.51 30.76 5.50
C TRP A 679 20.98 31.63 6.64
N GLN A 680 21.00 32.95 6.47
CA GLN A 680 20.41 33.86 7.45
C GLN A 680 18.90 33.62 7.59
N GLY A 681 18.18 33.37 6.49
CA GLY A 681 16.77 33.02 6.49
C GLY A 681 16.45 31.76 7.29
N LEU A 682 17.29 30.73 7.23
CA LEU A 682 17.19 29.54 8.06
C LEU A 682 17.43 29.83 9.56
N LEU A 683 18.44 30.64 9.87
CA LEU A 683 18.78 31.03 11.24
C LEU A 683 17.69 31.90 11.89
N ASP A 684 17.09 32.80 11.12
CA ASP A 684 16.01 33.68 11.56
C ASP A 684 14.65 32.95 11.61
N GLY A 685 14.57 31.73 11.07
CA GLY A 685 13.35 30.94 10.99
C GLY A 685 12.36 31.40 9.91
N ALA A 686 12.82 32.17 8.93
CA ALA A 686 12.04 32.54 7.75
C ALA A 686 11.89 31.35 6.77
N ILE A 687 12.89 30.46 6.74
CA ILE A 687 12.87 29.16 6.06
C ILE A 687 12.72 28.06 7.12
N ASP A 688 11.77 27.14 6.93
CA ASP A 688 11.40 26.15 7.96
C ASP A 688 12.26 24.89 7.88
N ILE A 689 12.53 24.40 6.67
CA ILE A 689 13.13 23.08 6.42
C ILE A 689 14.18 23.09 5.30
N VAL A 690 15.00 22.04 5.28
CA VAL A 690 15.95 21.74 4.20
C VAL A 690 15.70 20.31 3.71
N VAL A 691 15.42 20.18 2.41
CA VAL A 691 15.09 18.91 1.73
C VAL A 691 15.85 18.82 0.41
N THR A 692 15.97 17.64 -0.19
CA THR A 692 16.95 17.48 -1.27
C THR A 692 16.51 18.00 -2.63
N ASP A 693 15.20 17.98 -2.91
CA ASP A 693 14.66 18.07 -4.27
C ASP A 693 15.43 17.12 -5.20
N HIS A 694 15.56 15.86 -4.76
CA HIS A 694 16.29 14.86 -5.50
C HIS A 694 15.55 14.57 -6.81
N SER A 695 16.03 15.18 -7.90
CA SER A 695 15.42 15.12 -9.22
C SER A 695 16.42 14.60 -10.26
N PRO A 696 16.71 13.28 -10.24
CA PRO A 696 17.61 12.64 -11.20
C PRO A 696 16.96 12.48 -12.58
N SER A 697 17.79 12.25 -13.59
CA SER A 697 17.39 11.84 -14.94
C SER A 697 18.44 10.90 -15.51
N THR A 698 18.18 10.33 -16.68
CA THR A 698 19.22 9.61 -17.41
C THR A 698 20.34 10.57 -17.86
N PRO A 699 21.60 10.09 -18.01
CA PRO A 699 22.73 10.95 -18.35
C PRO A 699 22.63 11.64 -19.71
N ASP A 700 21.95 11.04 -20.69
CA ASP A 700 21.73 11.62 -22.02
C ASP A 700 20.87 12.88 -21.97
N LEU A 701 19.88 12.93 -21.07
CA LEU A 701 19.05 14.11 -20.86
C LEU A 701 19.82 15.26 -20.20
N LYS A 702 20.99 15.01 -19.61
CA LYS A 702 21.83 16.05 -19.02
C LYS A 702 22.65 16.81 -20.06
N ALA A 703 22.62 16.44 -21.34
CA ALA A 703 23.38 17.10 -22.40
C ALA A 703 24.88 17.26 -22.04
N LEU A 704 25.47 16.23 -21.41
CA LEU A 704 26.86 16.25 -20.92
C LEU A 704 27.90 16.33 -22.06
N ASP A 705 27.50 15.97 -23.28
CA ASP A 705 28.30 15.99 -24.48
C ASP A 705 28.34 17.37 -25.15
N THR A 706 27.21 18.10 -25.17
CA THR A 706 27.14 19.47 -25.69
C THR A 706 27.47 20.51 -24.63
N GLY A 707 27.17 20.22 -23.37
CA GLY A 707 27.24 21.15 -22.24
C GLY A 707 26.16 22.22 -22.29
N ASP A 708 25.16 22.12 -23.17
CA ASP A 708 24.17 23.18 -23.38
C ASP A 708 23.15 23.25 -22.23
N PHE A 709 23.15 24.35 -21.47
CA PHE A 709 22.21 24.56 -20.38
C PHE A 709 20.79 24.87 -20.85
N GLY A 710 20.57 25.27 -22.10
CA GLY A 710 19.25 25.39 -22.71
C GLY A 710 18.62 24.03 -22.96
N GLU A 711 19.40 23.07 -23.46
CA GLU A 711 18.93 21.72 -23.83
C GLU A 711 18.86 20.74 -22.64
N ALA A 712 19.78 20.84 -21.68
CA ALA A 712 19.88 19.89 -20.57
C ALA A 712 18.61 19.82 -19.69
N TRP A 713 18.24 18.64 -19.20
CA TRP A 713 17.19 18.47 -18.18
C TRP A 713 17.64 19.01 -16.82
N GLY A 714 16.82 19.86 -16.20
CA GLY A 714 17.08 20.43 -14.87
C GLY A 714 16.75 19.45 -13.74
N GLY A 715 17.60 19.41 -12.70
CA GLY A 715 17.38 18.64 -11.48
C GLY A 715 18.69 18.16 -10.86
N VAL A 716 18.79 18.16 -9.53
CA VAL A 716 20.02 17.78 -8.81
C VAL A 716 19.85 16.43 -8.12
N ALA A 717 20.79 15.51 -8.36
CA ALA A 717 20.83 14.23 -7.65
C ALA A 717 21.65 14.36 -6.34
N SER A 718 20.97 14.57 -5.20
CA SER A 718 21.64 14.76 -3.90
C SER A 718 21.08 13.98 -2.71
N LEU A 719 20.15 13.03 -2.89
CA LEU A 719 19.49 12.32 -1.79
C LEU A 719 20.46 11.72 -0.75
N GLN A 720 21.52 11.04 -1.21
CA GLN A 720 22.55 10.45 -0.35
C GLN A 720 23.52 11.49 0.24
N LEU A 721 23.62 12.67 -0.37
CA LEU A 721 24.65 13.67 -0.08
C LEU A 721 24.13 14.85 0.73
N GLY A 722 22.81 15.01 0.85
CA GLY A 722 22.18 16.21 1.40
C GLY A 722 22.71 16.59 2.79
N LEU A 723 22.72 15.65 3.74
CA LEU A 723 23.22 15.92 5.09
C LEU A 723 24.69 16.34 5.10
N ALA A 724 25.54 15.59 4.40
CA ALA A 724 26.97 15.87 4.37
C ALA A 724 27.27 17.22 3.68
N ALA A 725 26.54 17.56 2.61
CA ALA A 725 26.67 18.85 1.93
C ALA A 725 26.30 20.01 2.87
N VAL A 726 25.10 19.97 3.47
CA VAL A 726 24.62 21.02 4.37
C VAL A 726 25.52 21.10 5.61
N TRP A 727 25.92 19.96 6.18
CA TRP A 727 26.79 19.95 7.37
C TRP A 727 28.16 20.54 7.09
N THR A 728 28.76 20.24 5.93
CA THR A 728 30.07 20.80 5.54
C THR A 728 30.06 22.32 5.61
N GLU A 729 29.01 22.94 5.05
CA GLU A 729 28.88 24.40 4.99
C GLU A 729 28.34 25.01 6.29
N ALA A 730 27.42 24.34 6.98
CA ALA A 730 26.98 24.73 8.32
C ALA A 730 28.17 24.87 9.28
N ARG A 731 29.12 23.92 9.23
CA ARG A 731 30.30 23.92 10.09
C ARG A 731 31.22 25.11 9.82
N SER A 732 31.45 25.45 8.55
CA SER A 732 32.28 26.61 8.18
C SER A 732 31.65 27.93 8.66
N ARG A 733 30.32 27.98 8.68
CA ARG A 733 29.49 29.12 9.12
C ARG A 733 29.23 29.16 10.63
N GLY A 734 29.69 28.17 11.39
CA GLY A 734 29.48 28.10 12.84
C GLY A 734 28.07 27.71 13.27
N VAL A 735 27.28 27.11 12.36
CA VAL A 735 25.94 26.58 12.64
C VAL A 735 26.07 25.20 13.29
N ALA A 736 25.34 24.98 14.39
CA ALA A 736 25.40 23.73 15.12
C ALA A 736 24.73 22.56 14.37
N LEU A 737 25.29 21.36 14.48
CA LEU A 737 24.73 20.13 13.88
C LEU A 737 23.29 19.85 14.31
N GLU A 738 22.96 20.12 15.58
CA GLU A 738 21.59 20.00 16.10
C GLU A 738 20.58 20.82 15.28
N GLN A 739 20.98 22.04 14.86
CA GLN A 739 20.13 22.89 14.06
C GLN A 739 19.98 22.36 12.62
N VAL A 740 21.06 21.81 12.04
CA VAL A 740 21.00 21.13 10.73
C VAL A 740 20.06 19.94 10.76
N VAL A 741 20.20 19.07 11.76
CA VAL A 741 19.33 17.90 11.93
C VAL A 741 17.88 18.33 12.15
N ARG A 742 17.63 19.40 12.91
CA ARG A 742 16.29 19.94 13.07
C ARG A 742 15.66 20.34 11.73
N TRP A 743 16.39 21.05 10.86
CA TRP A 743 15.90 21.46 9.54
C TRP A 743 15.65 20.27 8.59
N MET A 744 16.33 19.14 8.78
CA MET A 744 16.31 17.98 7.87
C MET A 744 15.58 16.73 8.43
N SER A 745 15.09 16.78 9.67
CA SER A 745 14.46 15.64 10.33
C SER A 745 13.20 16.07 11.08
N THR A 746 13.36 16.84 12.17
CA THR A 746 12.24 17.22 13.04
C THR A 746 11.25 18.15 12.33
N SER A 747 11.73 19.19 11.66
CA SER A 747 10.85 20.17 11.01
C SER A 747 10.14 19.60 9.77
N PRO A 748 10.79 18.82 8.87
CA PRO A 748 10.08 18.14 7.79
C PRO A 748 9.03 17.15 8.29
N ALA A 749 9.33 16.34 9.31
CA ALA A 749 8.35 15.42 9.90
C ALA A 749 7.10 16.18 10.40
N ALA A 750 7.30 17.31 11.08
CA ALA A 750 6.22 18.16 11.56
C ALA A 750 5.41 18.82 10.43
N LEU A 751 6.05 19.18 9.31
CA LEU A 751 5.36 19.79 8.16
C LEU A 751 4.26 18.87 7.60
N VAL A 752 4.59 17.57 7.45
CA VAL A 752 3.70 16.56 6.86
C VAL A 752 2.92 15.74 7.90
N GLY A 753 3.06 16.06 9.19
CA GLY A 753 2.29 15.42 10.27
C GLY A 753 2.69 13.98 10.55
N LEU A 754 3.98 13.65 10.42
CA LEU A 754 4.53 12.34 10.77
C LEU A 754 4.98 12.36 12.24
N ASP A 755 4.02 12.24 13.15
CA ASP A 755 4.23 12.53 14.57
C ASP A 755 5.12 11.50 15.28
N ARG A 756 5.30 10.31 14.74
CA ARG A 756 6.24 9.31 15.29
C ARG A 756 7.69 9.47 14.84
N LYS A 757 7.95 10.36 13.88
CA LYS A 757 9.27 10.49 13.23
C LYS A 757 10.03 11.73 13.69
N GLY A 758 11.29 11.81 13.28
CA GLY A 758 12.11 13.02 13.41
C GLY A 758 12.60 13.38 14.81
N ALA A 759 12.56 12.46 15.78
CA ALA A 759 13.03 12.71 17.15
C ALA A 759 13.44 11.41 17.87
N ILE A 760 14.46 11.49 18.74
CA ILE A 760 14.83 10.41 19.67
C ILE A 760 14.12 10.65 21.01
N ALA A 761 12.94 10.08 21.18
CA ALA A 761 12.14 10.19 22.40
C ALA A 761 11.20 8.98 22.55
N PRO A 762 10.75 8.64 23.78
CA PRO A 762 9.77 7.60 23.98
C PRO A 762 8.50 7.81 23.15
N GLY A 763 8.00 6.74 22.53
CA GLY A 763 6.84 6.73 21.63
C GLY A 763 7.15 7.09 20.17
N LYS A 764 8.38 7.48 19.85
CA LYS A 764 8.84 7.69 18.47
C LYS A 764 9.33 6.39 17.85
N ASP A 765 9.23 6.26 16.53
CA ASP A 765 9.83 5.15 15.81
C ASP A 765 11.34 5.16 16.02
N ALA A 766 11.96 3.98 16.13
CA ALA A 766 13.40 3.83 16.28
C ALA A 766 14.14 4.01 14.94
N ASP A 767 13.82 5.11 14.27
CA ASP A 767 14.42 5.60 13.04
C ASP A 767 15.62 6.48 13.39
N LEU A 768 16.83 5.95 13.19
CA LEU A 768 18.07 6.51 13.75
C LEU A 768 19.19 6.52 12.70
N ALA A 769 20.10 7.48 12.81
CA ALA A 769 21.35 7.50 12.06
C ALA A 769 22.56 7.65 12.99
N VAL A 770 23.57 6.81 12.77
CA VAL A 770 24.89 6.90 13.40
C VAL A 770 25.79 7.69 12.47
N LEU A 771 26.19 8.87 12.92
CA LEU A 771 26.96 9.84 12.15
C LEU A 771 28.34 10.02 12.79
N ALA A 772 29.39 10.00 11.99
CA ALA A 772 30.71 10.51 12.36
C ALA A 772 30.85 11.95 11.82
N PRO A 773 30.57 12.98 12.64
CA PRO A 773 30.38 14.34 12.15
C PRO A 773 31.70 15.03 11.74
N GLU A 774 32.85 14.52 12.17
CA GLU A 774 34.16 15.11 11.83
C GLU A 774 34.86 14.40 10.65
N ASP A 775 34.39 13.20 10.31
CA ASP A 775 34.94 12.44 9.20
C ASP A 775 34.60 13.09 7.87
N SER A 776 35.52 13.02 6.91
CA SER A 776 35.34 13.61 5.58
C SER A 776 35.63 12.60 4.48
N PHE A 777 34.97 12.78 3.34
CA PHE A 777 35.14 11.95 2.16
C PHE A 777 35.07 12.79 0.89
N ASP A 778 35.74 12.35 -0.16
CA ASP A 778 35.57 12.90 -1.51
C ASP A 778 34.39 12.19 -2.18
N VAL A 779 33.49 12.95 -2.79
CA VAL A 779 32.31 12.41 -3.47
C VAL A 779 32.76 11.71 -4.75
N ASP A 780 32.70 10.40 -4.74
CA ASP A 780 32.87 9.53 -5.90
C ASP A 780 31.50 9.08 -6.40
N PRO A 781 31.02 9.57 -7.57
CA PRO A 781 29.76 9.14 -8.17
C PRO A 781 29.59 7.62 -8.27
N ALA A 782 30.67 6.87 -8.50
CA ALA A 782 30.62 5.41 -8.64
C ALA A 782 30.24 4.67 -7.34
N ARG A 783 30.28 5.36 -6.19
CA ARG A 783 29.92 4.83 -4.88
C ARG A 783 28.54 5.29 -4.41
N LEU A 784 27.82 6.08 -5.21
CA LEU A 784 26.46 6.50 -4.90
C LEU A 784 25.47 5.40 -5.28
N HIS A 785 24.41 5.26 -4.50
CA HIS A 785 23.33 4.29 -4.75
C HIS A 785 22.25 4.83 -5.71
N HIS A 786 22.37 6.09 -6.15
CA HIS A 786 21.52 6.68 -7.19
C HIS A 786 21.58 5.82 -8.46
N ARG A 787 20.45 5.64 -9.14
CA ARG A 787 20.42 4.87 -10.40
C ARG A 787 21.31 5.52 -11.46
N ASN A 788 21.23 6.84 -11.55
CA ASN A 788 22.05 7.66 -12.43
C ASN A 788 22.85 8.65 -11.56
N PRO A 789 24.10 8.33 -11.17
CA PRO A 789 24.88 9.14 -10.24
C PRO A 789 25.50 10.39 -10.91
N VAL A 790 24.70 11.19 -11.62
CA VAL A 790 25.12 12.48 -12.18
C VAL A 790 24.81 13.57 -11.17
N THR A 791 25.84 14.12 -10.53
CA THR A 791 25.69 15.07 -9.42
C THR A 791 26.68 16.22 -9.50
N PRO A 792 26.28 17.47 -9.16
CA PRO A 792 27.20 18.62 -9.13
C PRO A 792 28.23 18.52 -7.99
N TYR A 793 28.05 17.57 -7.07
CA TYR A 793 28.96 17.32 -5.97
C TYR A 793 30.15 16.43 -6.34
N ALA A 794 30.22 15.89 -7.57
CA ALA A 794 31.29 14.99 -7.98
C ALA A 794 32.68 15.60 -7.73
N GLY A 795 33.54 14.88 -7.01
CA GLY A 795 34.89 15.31 -6.65
C GLY A 795 34.97 16.36 -5.53
N ARG A 796 33.85 16.86 -5.01
CA ARG A 796 33.86 17.74 -3.83
C ARG A 796 34.16 16.93 -2.57
N ARG A 797 34.85 17.56 -1.63
CA ARG A 797 35.10 16.99 -0.30
C ARG A 797 34.01 17.41 0.66
N LEU A 798 33.30 16.45 1.24
CA LEU A 798 32.24 16.67 2.21
C LEU A 798 32.64 16.11 3.59
N THR A 799 32.04 16.65 4.65
CA THR A 799 32.21 16.25 6.04
C THR A 799 30.87 15.74 6.61
N GLY A 800 30.92 14.76 7.51
CA GLY A 800 29.77 14.07 8.08
C GLY A 800 29.49 12.76 7.36
N VAL A 801 30.07 11.66 7.87
CA VAL A 801 29.91 10.33 7.30
C VAL A 801 28.84 9.57 8.08
N VAL A 802 27.74 9.22 7.43
CA VAL A 802 26.75 8.28 7.99
C VAL A 802 27.36 6.89 7.94
N ARG A 803 27.57 6.29 9.11
CA ARG A 803 28.16 4.95 9.26
C ARG A 803 27.10 3.87 9.34
N ARG A 804 25.90 4.21 9.81
CA ARG A 804 24.78 3.28 9.95
C ARG A 804 23.47 4.04 9.96
N THR A 805 22.45 3.43 9.36
CA THR A 805 21.07 3.91 9.41
C THR A 805 20.19 2.77 9.90
N LEU A 806 19.32 3.06 10.85
CA LEU A 806 18.38 2.13 11.44
C LEU A 806 16.97 2.59 11.11
N LEU A 807 16.13 1.66 10.68
CA LEU A 807 14.70 1.85 10.47
C LEU A 807 13.96 0.93 11.43
N HIS A 808 13.03 1.44 12.22
CA HIS A 808 12.29 0.66 13.23
C HIS A 808 13.23 -0.18 14.11
N GLY A 809 14.36 0.39 14.53
CA GLY A 809 15.34 -0.26 15.41
C GLY A 809 16.23 -1.30 14.72
N ARG A 810 16.11 -1.50 13.41
CA ARG A 810 16.89 -2.48 12.65
C ARG A 810 17.85 -1.78 11.70
N THR A 811 19.09 -2.25 11.65
CA THR A 811 20.07 -1.74 10.68
C THR A 811 19.57 -2.03 9.26
N ILE A 812 19.47 -0.99 8.42
CA ILE A 812 19.10 -1.14 7.02
C ILE A 812 20.22 -1.90 6.29
N THR A 813 19.86 -2.90 5.49
CA THR A 813 20.77 -3.71 4.67
C THR A 813 20.34 -3.66 3.20
N ASP A 814 20.89 -4.53 2.34
CA ASP A 814 20.41 -4.68 0.95
C ASP A 814 19.02 -5.33 0.84
N VAL A 815 18.46 -5.83 1.95
CA VAL A 815 17.09 -6.36 2.00
C VAL A 815 16.12 -5.20 2.28
N PRO A 816 15.12 -4.95 1.41
CA PRO A 816 14.09 -3.95 1.65
C PRO A 816 13.26 -4.29 2.90
N THR A 817 13.13 -3.34 3.81
CA THR A 817 12.31 -3.44 5.04
C THR A 817 11.47 -2.19 5.30
N GLY A 818 11.51 -1.23 4.38
CA GLY A 818 10.72 -0.02 4.46
C GLY A 818 9.23 -0.29 4.26
N THR A 819 8.42 0.59 4.83
CA THR A 819 6.95 0.51 4.74
C THR A 819 6.38 1.74 4.03
N LEU A 820 5.20 1.58 3.44
CA LEU A 820 4.49 2.69 2.83
C LEU A 820 3.60 3.37 3.87
N LEU A 821 3.83 4.66 4.06
CA LEU A 821 3.13 5.47 5.06
C LEU A 821 1.90 6.14 4.45
N ARG A 822 0.85 6.28 5.26
CA ARG A 822 -0.33 7.09 4.94
C ARG A 822 -0.51 8.17 5.99
N ARG A 823 -1.07 9.29 5.57
CA ARG A 823 -1.45 10.38 6.47
C ARG A 823 -2.40 9.85 7.53
N GLY A 824 -2.00 9.94 8.81
CA GLY A 824 -2.77 9.45 9.95
C GLY A 824 -2.37 8.08 10.48
N ASP A 825 -1.51 7.32 9.79
CA ASP A 825 -0.99 6.03 10.26
C ASP A 825 0.24 6.18 11.19
N ALA A 826 0.83 7.39 11.28
CA ALA A 826 2.10 7.68 11.97
C ALA A 826 1.95 8.74 13.07
#